data_AF-L8M3A2-F1
#
_entry.id   AF-L8M3A2-F1
#
_cell.length_a   1.000
_cell.length_b   1.000
_cell.length_c   1.000
_cell.angle_alpha   90.00
_cell.angle_beta   90.00
_cell.angle_gamma   90.00
#
_symmetry.space_group_name_H-M   'P 1'
#
loop_
_entity.id
_entity.type
_entity.pdbx_description
1 polymer ?
#
loop_
_entity_poly.entity_id
_entity_poly.type
_entity_poly.pdbx_seq_one_letter_code
_entity_poly.pdbx_strand_id
1 'polypeptide(L)'
;MANMANTLADVFSVKRRYSRSVNLERDLEQPNALEGYILTERSVDALRRVLSGIKEGTSNSWTLTSVYGTGKSAFAHYLASLSAPPKSKMRSLSWEMTQTALGVESDEYQALESSIPKQGYFRAVAVAQREPISNTIIRALLRGTETFWTTTQRKKIDAVSKLQQLAAGIEQGNKIDGKEIPTLVKELAKASKTGIFLIIDELGKNLEYAASDRGAEDLYLLQQLAELPRDDKHPIYILGILHQAFADYSQRLASIQRNEWSKVQGRFEDIPFTESAGQMMRLIGRAIKHTSTDSHACALQNQAQEWFTRLDNIFKREELDVEVLEQVYPLHPLTALVLPTLCQRFAQNDRSLFTFLTSSEPYSFNNYLKEVSVEADKLPSLKLDRVYDYFIEAAGMGLVSRSNMQRWVEIQDLIADAKYLDLDILRVLKTIGILNLVTFTGLTRASRELVKFAMCDRPGDTKEIESWDRVIGELLEKGLITHRRQLNELRIWQGSDFNVDNELIRYREENRDPLFKLLSSIRPLKPLVAQRHSYQTGTLRYFERCYLDSSASLKNLLCSAAESDGLIGYWVDDEKPKLVPNLTADNKPLIILCAAELESLRMQAREYAALKKIQQNASELQTDGVARREVRYRVAEAEQLLYESLQDSFELTNDKNDCWIEGKQIKIKNITEFNSQLSAVCDRIYHKSPKIWNELINRRQLTSQGAKARRELIEAIIEHSDLEKLGLEGYGPEVTMYHSLLGETKIHREEDEFWDIYPPKEKSGVWTLWQAIDEFCLAAKDKPQTLDRLCQTPANPS
;
A
#
# COMPACT_ATOMS: atom_id res chain seq x y z
N MET A 1 -60.25 -5.94 1.11
CA MET A 1 -59.20 -5.72 0.09
C MET A 1 -58.18 -4.80 0.71
N ALA A 2 -56.97 -5.29 0.96
CA ALA A 2 -55.89 -4.48 1.52
C ALA A 2 -55.44 -3.48 0.45
N ASN A 3 -55.45 -2.18 0.77
CA ASN A 3 -54.74 -1.17 -0.02
C ASN A 3 -53.26 -1.59 -0.05
N MET A 4 -52.79 -2.12 -1.19
CA MET A 4 -51.36 -2.22 -1.42
C MET A 4 -50.84 -0.78 -1.49
N ALA A 5 -50.00 -0.39 -0.53
CA ALA A 5 -49.31 0.90 -0.60
C ALA A 5 -48.40 0.88 -1.83
N ASN A 6 -48.59 1.83 -2.76
CA ASN A 6 -47.70 1.99 -3.90
C ASN A 6 -46.32 2.44 -3.39
N THR A 7 -45.31 1.62 -3.63
CA THR A 7 -43.92 1.95 -3.31
C THR A 7 -43.32 2.82 -4.42
N LEU A 8 -42.23 3.52 -4.12
CA LEU A 8 -41.45 4.23 -5.14
C LEU A 8 -40.98 3.29 -6.26
N ALA A 9 -40.74 2.00 -5.95
CA ALA A 9 -40.33 0.98 -6.93
C ALA A 9 -41.43 0.63 -7.95
N ASP A 10 -42.70 0.89 -7.65
CA ASP A 10 -43.81 0.69 -8.59
C ASP A 10 -43.89 1.82 -9.64
N VAL A 11 -43.30 2.99 -9.31
CA VAL A 11 -43.33 4.19 -10.16
C VAL A 11 -41.98 4.41 -10.85
N PHE A 12 -40.88 4.21 -10.13
CA PHE A 12 -39.52 4.48 -10.58
C PHE A 12 -38.70 3.19 -10.69
N SER A 13 -37.92 3.10 -11.77
CA SER A 13 -36.93 2.03 -11.94
C SER A 13 -35.64 2.60 -12.52
N VAL A 14 -34.52 1.90 -12.34
CA VAL A 14 -33.23 2.34 -12.92
C VAL A 14 -32.92 1.50 -14.16
N LYS A 15 -32.53 2.16 -15.26
CA LYS A 15 -32.07 1.47 -16.48
C LYS A 15 -30.81 0.67 -16.16
N ARG A 16 -30.89 -0.66 -16.22
CA ARG A 16 -29.72 -1.56 -16.17
C ARG A 16 -28.69 -1.31 -17.29
N ARG A 17 -29.03 -0.56 -18.34
CA ARG A 17 -28.12 -0.32 -19.49
C ARG A 17 -26.87 0.51 -19.14
N TYR A 18 -26.81 1.16 -17.98
CA TYR A 18 -25.63 1.90 -17.52
C TYR A 18 -24.64 1.05 -16.69
N SER A 19 -24.85 -0.28 -16.57
CA SER A 19 -24.32 -1.06 -15.44
C SER A 19 -23.11 -1.95 -15.70
N ARG A 20 -22.51 -1.99 -16.90
CA ARG A 20 -21.36 -2.88 -17.12
C ARG A 20 -20.04 -2.11 -17.17
N SER A 21 -19.15 -2.41 -16.22
CA SER A 21 -17.74 -2.06 -16.33
C SER A 21 -17.16 -2.68 -17.60
N VAL A 22 -16.63 -1.84 -18.47
CA VAL A 22 -16.03 -2.27 -19.73
C VAL A 22 -14.62 -2.78 -19.43
N ASN A 23 -14.35 -4.04 -19.71
CA ASN A 23 -13.00 -4.55 -19.77
C ASN A 23 -12.52 -4.43 -21.21
N LEU A 24 -11.68 -3.44 -21.49
CA LEU A 24 -11.19 -3.12 -22.84
C LEU A 24 -10.63 -4.33 -23.59
N GLU A 25 -9.98 -5.24 -22.86
CA GLU A 25 -9.37 -6.44 -23.41
C GLU A 25 -10.36 -7.50 -23.86
N ARG A 26 -11.40 -7.75 -23.05
CA ARG A 26 -12.42 -8.78 -23.31
C ARG A 26 -13.55 -8.27 -24.21
N ASP A 27 -13.89 -7.00 -24.05
CA ASP A 27 -15.11 -6.42 -24.57
C ASP A 27 -14.89 -5.66 -25.91
N LEU A 28 -13.63 -5.56 -26.41
CA LEU A 28 -13.24 -4.81 -27.62
C LEU A 28 -14.12 -5.11 -28.85
N GLU A 29 -14.40 -6.38 -29.12
CA GLU A 29 -15.18 -6.84 -30.28
C GLU A 29 -16.63 -7.23 -29.93
N GLN A 30 -17.11 -6.86 -28.73
CA GLN A 30 -18.46 -7.19 -28.26
C GLN A 30 -19.40 -5.98 -28.47
N PRO A 31 -20.36 -6.05 -29.43
CA PRO A 31 -21.29 -4.94 -29.70
C PRO A 31 -22.09 -4.51 -28.46
N ASN A 32 -22.50 -5.49 -27.65
CA ASN A 32 -23.29 -5.27 -26.43
C ASN A 32 -22.55 -4.42 -25.38
N ALA A 33 -21.22 -4.31 -25.46
CA ALA A 33 -20.43 -3.48 -24.55
C ALA A 33 -20.39 -2.01 -24.98
N LEU A 34 -20.63 -1.72 -26.27
CA LEU A 34 -20.77 -0.36 -26.81
C LEU A 34 -22.23 0.12 -26.72
N GLU A 35 -23.19 -0.79 -26.85
CA GLU A 35 -24.62 -0.51 -26.78
C GLU A 35 -25.01 0.13 -25.44
N GLY A 36 -25.34 1.42 -25.48
CA GLY A 36 -25.76 2.20 -24.30
C GLY A 36 -24.68 3.12 -23.72
N TYR A 37 -23.45 3.12 -24.25
CA TYR A 37 -22.50 4.18 -23.95
C TYR A 37 -23.03 5.52 -24.51
N ILE A 38 -22.86 6.60 -23.75
CA ILE A 38 -23.30 7.94 -24.13
C ILE A 38 -22.07 8.83 -24.22
N LEU A 39 -21.91 9.48 -25.37
CA LEU A 39 -20.94 10.56 -25.55
C LEU A 39 -21.35 11.74 -24.68
N THR A 40 -20.63 11.91 -23.58
CA THR A 40 -20.77 13.06 -22.68
C THR A 40 -19.89 14.21 -23.14
N GLU A 41 -20.11 15.42 -22.63
CA GLU A 41 -19.29 16.59 -22.99
C GLU A 41 -17.80 16.38 -22.74
N ARG A 42 -17.39 15.77 -21.61
CA ARG A 42 -15.96 15.43 -21.41
C ARG A 42 -15.44 14.41 -22.44
N SER A 43 -16.31 13.50 -22.91
CA SER A 43 -15.93 12.50 -23.90
C SER A 43 -15.67 13.20 -25.23
N VAL A 44 -16.46 14.22 -25.55
CA VAL A 44 -16.27 15.10 -26.70
C VAL A 44 -15.03 15.97 -26.53
N ASP A 45 -14.75 16.52 -25.34
CA ASP A 45 -13.53 17.31 -25.09
C ASP A 45 -12.26 16.46 -25.19
N ALA A 46 -12.25 15.28 -24.56
CA ALA A 46 -11.16 14.32 -24.67
C ALA A 46 -10.95 13.90 -26.13
N LEU A 47 -12.03 13.66 -26.86
CA LEU A 47 -11.99 13.37 -28.29
C LEU A 47 -11.39 14.54 -29.08
N ARG A 48 -11.79 15.77 -28.80
CA ARG A 48 -11.28 16.99 -29.46
C ARG A 48 -9.77 17.14 -29.27
N ARG A 49 -9.26 16.91 -28.06
CA ARG A 49 -7.81 16.95 -27.77
C ARG A 49 -7.03 15.88 -28.53
N VAL A 50 -7.52 14.64 -28.52
CA VAL A 50 -6.92 13.54 -29.28
C VAL A 50 -6.91 13.88 -30.78
N LEU A 51 -8.02 14.39 -31.33
CA LEU A 51 -8.12 14.74 -32.75
C LEU A 51 -7.25 15.94 -33.14
N SER A 52 -7.17 16.97 -32.31
CA SER A 52 -6.26 18.10 -32.53
C SER A 52 -4.81 17.62 -32.57
N GLY A 53 -4.41 16.77 -31.60
CA GLY A 53 -3.07 16.17 -31.61
C GLY A 53 -2.80 15.29 -32.84
N ILE A 54 -3.79 14.51 -33.31
CA ILE A 54 -3.67 13.73 -34.55
C ILE A 54 -3.52 14.64 -35.78
N LYS A 55 -4.35 15.68 -35.91
CA LYS A 55 -4.43 16.55 -37.10
C LYS A 55 -3.27 17.52 -37.20
N GLU A 56 -2.93 18.19 -36.10
CA GLU A 56 -1.83 19.16 -36.03
C GLU A 56 -0.48 18.44 -35.87
N GLY A 57 -0.50 17.22 -35.32
CA GLY A 57 0.67 16.42 -35.00
C GLY A 57 1.53 17.06 -33.90
N THR A 58 0.87 17.76 -32.98
CA THR A 58 1.45 18.36 -31.77
C THR A 58 1.65 17.33 -30.66
N SER A 59 0.87 16.24 -30.66
CA SER A 59 0.97 15.14 -29.71
C SER A 59 0.61 13.81 -30.39
N ASN A 60 1.30 12.74 -29.99
CA ASN A 60 1.01 11.35 -30.38
C ASN A 60 0.77 10.44 -29.16
N SER A 61 0.84 10.99 -27.95
CA SER A 61 0.87 10.24 -26.70
C SER A 61 0.02 10.98 -25.66
N TRP A 62 -1.01 10.33 -25.14
CA TRP A 62 -1.97 10.92 -24.21
C TRP A 62 -2.14 10.05 -22.96
N THR A 63 -2.42 10.70 -21.84
CA THR A 63 -2.94 10.04 -20.64
C THR A 63 -4.36 10.51 -20.36
N LEU A 64 -5.26 9.57 -20.08
CA LEU A 64 -6.61 9.85 -19.65
C LEU A 64 -6.70 9.67 -18.14
N THR A 65 -6.83 10.78 -17.41
CA THR A 65 -6.70 10.77 -15.94
C THR A 65 -8.00 11.13 -15.25
N SER A 66 -8.52 10.23 -14.43
CA SER A 66 -9.59 10.50 -13.47
C SER A 66 -9.73 9.32 -12.52
N VAL A 67 -10.52 9.43 -11.46
CA VAL A 67 -10.82 8.30 -10.56
C VAL A 67 -11.58 7.13 -11.23
N TYR A 68 -11.71 6.01 -10.51
CA TYR A 68 -12.47 4.84 -10.95
C TYR A 68 -13.95 5.14 -11.20
N GLY A 69 -14.59 4.37 -12.09
CA GLY A 69 -16.04 4.45 -12.32
C GLY A 69 -16.51 5.66 -13.12
N THR A 70 -15.59 6.47 -13.66
CA THR A 70 -15.91 7.64 -14.49
C THR A 70 -16.13 7.29 -15.96
N GLY A 71 -15.90 6.06 -16.41
CA GLY A 71 -16.12 5.68 -17.82
C GLY A 71 -14.92 5.92 -18.76
N LYS A 72 -13.70 6.12 -18.24
CA LYS A 72 -12.46 6.19 -19.03
C LYS A 72 -12.32 5.01 -20.02
N SER A 73 -12.43 3.78 -19.52
CA SER A 73 -12.32 2.57 -20.33
C SER A 73 -13.45 2.45 -21.36
N ALA A 74 -14.65 2.97 -21.05
CA ALA A 74 -15.77 3.02 -21.99
C ALA A 74 -15.52 4.02 -23.12
N PHE A 75 -14.98 5.21 -22.81
CA PHE A 75 -14.55 6.18 -23.82
C PHE A 75 -13.43 5.62 -24.71
N ALA A 76 -12.41 5.01 -24.11
CA ALA A 76 -11.34 4.37 -24.86
C ALA A 76 -11.86 3.22 -25.74
N HIS A 77 -12.89 2.48 -25.30
CA HIS A 77 -13.53 1.43 -26.10
C HIS A 77 -14.28 2.02 -27.29
N TYR A 78 -15.00 3.13 -27.09
CA TYR A 78 -15.62 3.92 -28.16
C TYR A 78 -14.58 4.43 -29.17
N LEU A 79 -13.49 5.04 -28.69
CA LEU A 79 -12.43 5.57 -29.54
C LEU A 79 -11.71 4.47 -30.34
N ALA A 80 -11.44 3.32 -29.70
CA ALA A 80 -10.93 2.15 -30.39
C ALA A 80 -11.92 1.62 -31.45
N SER A 81 -13.23 1.65 -31.17
CA SER A 81 -14.27 1.17 -32.07
C SER A 81 -14.43 2.06 -33.31
N LEU A 82 -14.29 3.39 -33.16
CA LEU A 82 -14.26 4.33 -34.30
C LEU A 82 -13.16 3.99 -35.31
N SER A 83 -12.04 3.50 -34.78
CA SER A 83 -10.84 3.13 -35.52
C SER A 83 -10.85 1.69 -36.04
N ALA A 84 -11.95 0.94 -35.86
CA ALA A 84 -12.04 -0.46 -36.26
C ALA A 84 -12.06 -0.64 -37.80
N PRO A 85 -11.79 -1.85 -38.30
CA PRO A 85 -11.85 -2.13 -39.74
C PRO A 85 -13.22 -1.81 -40.34
N PRO A 86 -13.31 -1.38 -41.62
CA PRO A 86 -14.56 -0.89 -42.22
C PRO A 86 -15.72 -1.89 -42.25
N LYS A 87 -15.45 -3.19 -42.15
CA LYS A 87 -16.49 -4.24 -42.06
C LYS A 87 -16.90 -4.60 -40.62
N SER A 88 -16.28 -4.00 -39.60
CA SER A 88 -16.58 -4.30 -38.20
C SER A 88 -17.91 -3.65 -37.78
N LYS A 89 -18.78 -4.44 -37.14
CA LYS A 89 -20.01 -3.92 -36.51
C LYS A 89 -19.71 -2.85 -35.47
N MET A 90 -18.55 -2.95 -34.79
CA MET A 90 -18.09 -1.95 -33.83
C MET A 90 -17.91 -0.57 -34.47
N ARG A 91 -17.34 -0.52 -35.69
CA ARG A 91 -17.19 0.73 -36.43
C ARG A 91 -18.56 1.34 -36.73
N SER A 92 -19.47 0.57 -37.33
CA SER A 92 -20.81 1.07 -37.67
C SER A 92 -21.55 1.64 -36.46
N LEU A 93 -21.57 0.91 -35.34
CA LEU A 93 -22.23 1.37 -34.11
C LEU A 93 -21.58 2.65 -33.55
N SER A 94 -20.26 2.70 -33.46
CA SER A 94 -19.55 3.87 -32.95
C SER A 94 -19.82 5.12 -33.80
N TRP A 95 -19.82 5.00 -35.13
CA TRP A 95 -20.11 6.12 -36.05
C TRP A 95 -21.58 6.58 -36.02
N GLU A 96 -22.53 5.65 -35.84
CA GLU A 96 -23.95 6.00 -35.62
C GLU A 96 -24.12 6.78 -34.31
N MET A 97 -23.43 6.35 -33.25
CA MET A 97 -23.42 7.05 -31.96
C MET A 97 -22.83 8.46 -32.09
N THR A 98 -21.69 8.60 -32.79
CA THR A 98 -21.08 9.91 -33.07
C THR A 98 -22.03 10.81 -33.85
N GLN A 99 -22.65 10.30 -34.91
CA GLN A 99 -23.58 11.06 -35.74
C GLN A 99 -24.78 11.55 -34.91
N THR A 100 -25.30 10.70 -34.02
CA THR A 100 -26.43 11.01 -33.16
C THR A 100 -26.06 12.06 -32.11
N ALA A 101 -24.86 11.98 -31.56
CA ALA A 101 -24.42 12.86 -30.47
C ALA A 101 -23.92 14.22 -30.95
N LEU A 102 -23.18 14.28 -32.06
CA LEU A 102 -22.50 15.49 -32.54
C LEU A 102 -23.19 16.15 -33.74
N GLY A 103 -23.87 15.35 -34.58
CA GLY A 103 -24.36 15.82 -35.87
C GLY A 103 -23.26 15.85 -36.94
N VAL A 104 -23.63 15.55 -38.19
CA VAL A 104 -22.71 15.40 -39.33
C VAL A 104 -21.99 16.71 -39.68
N GLU A 105 -22.64 17.85 -39.41
CA GLU A 105 -22.12 19.19 -39.69
C GLU A 105 -21.21 19.74 -38.58
N SER A 106 -21.00 19.00 -37.48
CA SER A 106 -20.10 19.47 -36.42
C SER A 106 -18.63 19.42 -36.85
N ASP A 107 -17.86 20.40 -36.38
CA ASP A 107 -16.41 20.46 -36.61
C ASP A 107 -15.71 19.18 -36.10
N GLU A 108 -16.19 18.63 -34.98
CA GLU A 108 -15.68 17.38 -34.41
C GLU A 108 -15.94 16.16 -35.29
N TYR A 109 -17.13 16.06 -35.90
CA TYR A 109 -17.46 14.95 -36.81
C TYR A 109 -16.61 15.01 -38.09
N GLN A 110 -16.42 16.20 -38.66
CA GLN A 110 -15.57 16.39 -39.83
C GLN A 110 -14.08 16.14 -39.51
N ALA A 111 -13.62 16.53 -38.32
CA ALA A 111 -12.28 16.21 -37.85
C ALA A 111 -12.07 14.69 -37.68
N LEU A 112 -13.06 13.98 -37.16
CA LEU A 112 -13.05 12.51 -37.09
C LEU A 112 -12.92 11.86 -38.47
N GLU A 113 -13.76 12.29 -39.42
CA GLU A 113 -13.81 11.71 -40.77
C GLU A 113 -12.50 11.91 -41.53
N SER A 114 -11.87 13.07 -41.34
CA SER A 114 -10.57 13.38 -41.96
C SER A 114 -9.38 12.70 -41.28
N SER A 115 -9.45 12.46 -39.96
CA SER A 115 -8.32 11.95 -39.16
C SER A 115 -8.26 10.42 -39.07
N ILE A 116 -9.38 9.72 -39.22
CA ILE A 116 -9.43 8.25 -39.11
C ILE A 116 -9.34 7.61 -40.52
N PRO A 117 -8.35 6.74 -40.77
CA PRO A 117 -8.22 6.06 -42.06
C PRO A 117 -9.47 5.26 -42.43
N LYS A 118 -9.82 5.22 -43.73
CA LYS A 118 -10.93 4.41 -44.24
C LYS A 118 -10.81 2.92 -43.89
N GLN A 119 -9.57 2.43 -43.82
CA GLN A 119 -9.22 1.06 -43.43
C GLN A 119 -9.17 0.83 -41.91
N GLY A 120 -9.23 1.88 -41.08
CA GLY A 120 -9.05 1.83 -39.64
C GLY A 120 -7.57 1.79 -39.21
N TYR A 121 -7.32 1.86 -37.91
CA TYR A 121 -5.98 1.69 -37.32
C TYR A 121 -5.75 0.22 -36.91
N PHE A 122 -4.48 -0.18 -36.81
CA PHE A 122 -4.11 -1.38 -36.08
C PHE A 122 -4.32 -1.11 -34.57
N ARG A 123 -5.35 -1.73 -33.99
CA ARG A 123 -5.73 -1.50 -32.58
C ARG A 123 -5.00 -2.47 -31.68
N ALA A 124 -4.02 -1.98 -30.93
CA ALA A 124 -3.31 -2.76 -29.91
C ALA A 124 -3.85 -2.37 -28.53
N VAL A 125 -4.64 -3.24 -27.91
CA VAL A 125 -5.33 -2.93 -26.64
C VAL A 125 -4.99 -3.95 -25.57
N ALA A 126 -4.55 -3.48 -24.40
CA ALA A 126 -4.34 -4.31 -23.23
C ALA A 126 -4.77 -3.61 -21.93
N VAL A 127 -5.09 -4.41 -20.92
CA VAL A 127 -5.32 -4.01 -19.54
C VAL A 127 -4.06 -4.42 -18.77
N ALA A 128 -3.37 -3.41 -18.24
CA ALA A 128 -2.15 -3.59 -17.49
C ALA A 128 -2.37 -4.40 -16.21
N GLN A 129 -1.33 -5.13 -15.82
CA GLN A 129 -1.23 -5.80 -14.53
C GLN A 129 -0.02 -5.24 -13.78
N ARG A 130 0.21 -5.68 -12.53
CA ARG A 130 1.45 -5.35 -11.81
C ARG A 130 2.60 -6.19 -12.38
N GLU A 131 3.07 -5.77 -13.54
CA GLU A 131 4.09 -6.45 -14.33
C GLU A 131 4.91 -5.42 -15.14
N PRO A 132 6.03 -5.82 -15.78
CA PRO A 132 6.77 -4.96 -16.70
C PRO A 132 5.88 -4.46 -17.85
N ILE A 133 6.05 -3.20 -18.26
CA ILE A 133 5.22 -2.62 -19.33
C ILE A 133 5.46 -3.29 -20.69
N SER A 134 6.66 -3.83 -20.89
CA SER A 134 7.01 -4.64 -22.06
C SER A 134 6.04 -5.82 -22.25
N ASN A 135 5.64 -6.50 -21.17
CA ASN A 135 4.68 -7.59 -21.19
C ASN A 135 3.29 -7.11 -21.62
N THR A 136 2.82 -5.99 -21.05
CA THR A 136 1.53 -5.37 -21.42
C THR A 136 1.51 -5.01 -22.92
N ILE A 137 2.57 -4.38 -23.43
CA ILE A 137 2.66 -3.95 -24.83
C ILE A 137 2.69 -5.16 -25.79
N ILE A 138 3.49 -6.19 -25.48
CA ILE A 138 3.56 -7.41 -26.31
C ILE A 138 2.18 -8.07 -26.40
N ARG A 139 1.46 -8.17 -25.28
CA ARG A 139 0.10 -8.69 -25.22
C ARG A 139 -0.89 -7.84 -26.01
N ALA A 140 -0.81 -6.51 -25.92
CA ALA A 140 -1.62 -5.58 -26.71
C ALA A 140 -1.40 -5.77 -28.22
N LEU A 141 -0.13 -5.82 -28.63
CA LEU A 141 0.25 -5.99 -30.03
C LEU A 141 -0.23 -7.34 -30.56
N LEU A 142 -0.07 -8.43 -29.79
CA LEU A 142 -0.44 -9.78 -30.22
C LEU A 142 -1.94 -9.85 -30.54
N ARG A 143 -2.79 -9.31 -29.66
CA ARG A 143 -4.23 -9.20 -29.89
C ARG A 143 -4.59 -8.31 -31.08
N GLY A 144 -3.84 -7.22 -31.28
CA GLY A 144 -3.96 -6.40 -32.48
C GLY A 144 -3.72 -7.21 -33.76
N THR A 145 -2.73 -8.12 -33.75
CA THR A 145 -2.48 -8.99 -34.92
C THR A 145 -3.63 -9.95 -35.20
N GLU A 146 -4.31 -10.43 -34.15
CA GLU A 146 -5.42 -11.36 -34.25
C GLU A 146 -6.67 -10.70 -34.85
N THR A 147 -6.92 -9.45 -34.48
CA THR A 147 -8.08 -8.68 -34.92
C THR A 147 -7.89 -8.00 -36.27
N PHE A 148 -6.67 -7.58 -36.61
CA PHE A 148 -6.40 -6.84 -37.85
C PHE A 148 -6.11 -7.75 -39.05
N TRP A 149 -5.42 -8.88 -38.85
CA TRP A 149 -5.03 -9.79 -39.92
C TRP A 149 -5.62 -11.19 -39.80
N THR A 150 -5.94 -11.79 -40.95
CA THR A 150 -6.28 -13.22 -41.04
C THR A 150 -5.08 -14.10 -40.72
N THR A 151 -5.33 -15.34 -40.30
CA THR A 151 -4.27 -16.33 -39.99
C THR A 151 -3.25 -16.50 -41.12
N THR A 152 -3.70 -16.44 -42.38
CA THR A 152 -2.82 -16.56 -43.56
C THR A 152 -1.94 -15.33 -43.78
N GLN A 153 -2.44 -14.14 -43.47
CA GLN A 153 -1.67 -12.89 -43.58
C GLN A 153 -0.60 -12.82 -42.48
N ARG A 154 -0.95 -13.20 -41.25
CA ARG A 154 -0.03 -13.21 -40.10
C ARG A 154 1.24 -14.01 -40.34
N LYS A 155 1.13 -15.18 -40.97
CA LYS A 155 2.26 -16.06 -41.30
C LYS A 155 3.28 -15.45 -42.28
N LYS A 156 2.91 -14.38 -42.98
CA LYS A 156 3.79 -13.70 -43.97
C LYS A 156 4.52 -12.49 -43.39
N ILE A 157 4.31 -12.17 -42.11
CA ILE A 157 4.84 -10.97 -41.47
C ILE A 157 5.84 -11.40 -40.40
N ASP A 158 7.13 -11.17 -40.66
CA ASP A 158 8.22 -11.59 -39.76
C ASP A 158 8.08 -10.99 -38.35
N ALA A 159 7.63 -9.74 -38.24
CA ALA A 159 7.37 -9.07 -36.97
C ALA A 159 6.34 -9.80 -36.11
N VAL A 160 5.35 -10.48 -36.73
CA VAL A 160 4.35 -11.27 -36.00
C VAL A 160 4.99 -12.55 -35.44
N SER A 161 5.89 -13.18 -36.18
CA SER A 161 6.63 -14.36 -35.69
C SER A 161 7.53 -14.01 -34.51
N LYS A 162 8.25 -12.88 -34.57
CA LYS A 162 9.07 -12.39 -33.46
C LYS A 162 8.21 -12.08 -32.23
N LEU A 163 7.06 -11.43 -32.42
CA LEU A 163 6.13 -11.11 -31.34
C LEU A 163 5.59 -12.37 -30.63
N GLN A 164 5.29 -13.42 -31.38
CA GLN A 164 4.88 -14.72 -30.82
C GLN A 164 6.00 -15.39 -30.00
N GLN A 165 7.27 -15.28 -30.44
CA GLN A 165 8.41 -15.79 -29.69
C GLN A 165 8.61 -15.04 -28.37
N LEU A 166 8.50 -13.70 -28.39
CA LEU A 166 8.58 -12.90 -27.16
C LEU A 166 7.45 -13.24 -26.19
N ALA A 167 6.22 -13.40 -26.68
CA ALA A 167 5.08 -13.80 -25.86
C ALA A 167 5.31 -15.18 -25.19
N ALA A 168 5.80 -16.16 -25.93
CA ALA A 168 6.15 -17.48 -25.38
C ALA A 168 7.30 -17.40 -24.35
N GLY A 169 8.26 -16.49 -24.55
CA GLY A 169 9.32 -16.22 -23.58
C GLY A 169 8.80 -15.65 -22.26
N ILE A 170 7.80 -14.76 -22.31
CA ILE A 170 7.15 -14.20 -21.12
C ILE A 170 6.48 -15.32 -20.30
N GLU A 171 5.78 -16.26 -20.95
CA GLU A 171 5.15 -17.41 -20.27
C GLU A 171 6.17 -18.32 -19.58
N GLN A 172 7.41 -18.33 -20.05
CA GLN A 172 8.53 -19.08 -19.47
C GLN A 172 9.30 -18.28 -18.39
N GLY A 173 8.91 -17.04 -18.09
CA GLY A 173 9.56 -16.18 -17.12
C GLY A 173 10.82 -15.46 -17.63
N ASN A 174 11.05 -15.42 -18.94
CA ASN A 174 12.20 -14.71 -19.50
C ASN A 174 12.01 -13.19 -19.42
N LYS A 175 13.08 -12.48 -19.03
CA LYS A 175 13.10 -11.00 -19.08
C LYS A 175 13.24 -10.53 -20.53
N ILE A 176 12.37 -9.63 -20.95
CA ILE A 176 12.38 -9.06 -22.31
C ILE A 176 13.26 -7.80 -22.34
N ASP A 177 14.11 -7.66 -23.37
CA ASP A 177 14.81 -6.39 -23.63
C ASP A 177 13.83 -5.38 -24.24
N GLY A 178 13.53 -4.33 -23.48
CA GLY A 178 12.63 -3.26 -23.92
C GLY A 178 13.06 -2.55 -25.20
N LYS A 179 14.35 -2.59 -25.57
CA LYS A 179 14.88 -1.91 -26.77
C LYS A 179 14.36 -2.48 -28.09
N GLU A 180 13.92 -3.73 -28.11
CA GLU A 180 13.40 -4.37 -29.32
C GLU A 180 11.96 -3.95 -29.65
N ILE A 181 11.20 -3.52 -28.63
CA ILE A 181 9.77 -3.21 -28.75
C ILE A 181 9.48 -2.02 -29.68
N PRO A 182 10.17 -0.86 -29.58
CA PRO A 182 9.93 0.25 -30.51
C PRO A 182 10.16 -0.12 -31.98
N THR A 183 11.13 -1.01 -32.25
CA THR A 183 11.40 -1.53 -33.59
C THR A 183 10.25 -2.39 -34.08
N LEU A 184 9.76 -3.31 -33.25
CA LEU A 184 8.60 -4.15 -33.57
C LEU A 184 7.34 -3.33 -33.83
N VAL A 185 7.07 -2.30 -33.02
CA VAL A 185 5.93 -1.38 -33.23
C VAL A 185 6.04 -0.71 -34.61
N LYS A 186 7.21 -0.20 -35.00
CA LYS A 186 7.44 0.38 -36.34
C LYS A 186 7.26 -0.63 -37.47
N GLU A 187 7.77 -1.85 -37.33
CA GLU A 187 7.62 -2.91 -38.33
C GLU A 187 6.13 -3.28 -38.52
N LEU A 188 5.38 -3.41 -37.43
CA LEU A 188 3.94 -3.70 -37.46
C LEU A 188 3.14 -2.53 -38.07
N ALA A 189 3.47 -1.28 -37.76
CA ALA A 189 2.80 -0.10 -38.33
C ALA A 189 2.98 -0.03 -39.86
N LYS A 190 4.19 -0.32 -40.35
CA LYS A 190 4.48 -0.40 -41.79
C LYS A 190 3.76 -1.59 -42.44
N ALA A 191 3.73 -2.74 -41.78
CA ALA A 191 3.02 -3.92 -42.27
C ALA A 191 1.50 -3.70 -42.36
N SER A 192 0.92 -2.90 -41.44
CA SER A 192 -0.52 -2.60 -41.44
C SER A 192 -0.93 -1.67 -42.58
N LYS A 193 0.01 -0.87 -43.11
CA LYS A 193 -0.22 0.18 -44.12
C LYS A 193 -1.18 1.28 -43.67
N THR A 194 -1.37 1.45 -42.36
CA THR A 194 -2.31 2.44 -41.81
C THR A 194 -1.73 3.22 -40.64
N GLY A 195 -1.12 2.54 -39.67
CA GLY A 195 -0.72 3.09 -38.38
C GLY A 195 -1.18 2.20 -37.21
N ILE A 196 -0.69 2.49 -36.01
CA ILE A 196 -1.00 1.76 -34.77
C ILE A 196 -1.65 2.71 -33.78
N PHE A 197 -2.72 2.24 -33.13
CA PHE A 197 -3.26 2.86 -31.93
C PHE A 197 -3.10 1.91 -30.75
N LEU A 198 -2.13 2.23 -29.88
CA LEU A 198 -1.82 1.49 -28.66
C LEU A 198 -2.61 2.09 -27.48
N ILE A 199 -3.51 1.30 -26.90
CA ILE A 199 -4.32 1.70 -25.75
C ILE A 199 -3.98 0.77 -24.58
N ILE A 200 -3.50 1.37 -23.49
CA ILE A 200 -3.16 0.66 -22.26
C ILE A 200 -4.13 1.12 -21.17
N ASP A 201 -5.09 0.26 -20.85
CA ASP A 201 -5.94 0.46 -19.68
C ASP A 201 -5.17 0.15 -18.40
N GLU A 202 -5.53 0.81 -17.30
CA GLU A 202 -4.90 0.60 -15.99
C GLU A 202 -3.37 0.81 -15.98
N LEU A 203 -2.82 1.68 -16.84
CA LEU A 203 -1.37 1.93 -16.99
C LEU A 203 -0.68 2.18 -15.63
N GLY A 204 -1.41 2.72 -14.66
CA GLY A 204 -0.99 2.90 -13.27
C GLY A 204 -0.41 1.64 -12.63
N LYS A 205 -0.85 0.43 -13.00
CA LYS A 205 -0.31 -0.83 -12.46
C LYS A 205 1.10 -1.15 -12.97
N ASN A 206 1.38 -0.84 -14.24
CA ASN A 206 2.75 -0.93 -14.76
C ASN A 206 3.64 0.14 -14.10
N LEU A 207 3.10 1.34 -13.87
CA LEU A 207 3.79 2.42 -13.17
C LEU A 207 4.09 2.07 -11.69
N GLU A 208 3.15 1.46 -10.97
CA GLU A 208 3.34 0.91 -9.61
C GLU A 208 4.42 -0.18 -9.56
N TYR A 209 4.42 -1.07 -10.55
CA TYR A 209 5.45 -2.11 -10.68
C TYR A 209 6.83 -1.49 -10.91
N ALA A 210 6.95 -0.56 -11.86
CA ALA A 210 8.20 0.14 -12.15
C ALA A 210 8.73 0.93 -10.93
N ALA A 211 7.83 1.44 -10.08
CA ALA A 211 8.17 2.13 -8.85
C ALA A 211 8.71 1.20 -7.74
N SER A 212 8.28 -0.05 -7.69
CA SER A 212 8.67 -0.99 -6.63
C SER A 212 9.95 -1.78 -6.95
N ASP A 213 10.18 -2.13 -8.22
CA ASP A 213 11.20 -3.15 -8.60
C ASP A 213 12.42 -2.60 -9.36
N ARG A 214 12.84 -1.34 -9.09
CA ARG A 214 13.95 -0.66 -9.82
C ARG A 214 13.78 -0.71 -11.36
N GLY A 215 12.55 -0.64 -11.86
CA GLY A 215 12.19 -0.72 -13.29
C GLY A 215 12.49 0.53 -14.11
N ALA A 216 13.70 1.08 -14.03
CA ALA A 216 14.11 2.23 -14.85
C ALA A 216 14.05 1.92 -16.37
N GLU A 217 14.27 0.65 -16.75
CA GLU A 217 14.15 0.19 -18.14
C GLU A 217 12.70 0.27 -18.66
N ASP A 218 11.69 0.04 -17.82
CA ASP A 218 10.28 0.05 -18.24
C ASP A 218 9.77 1.46 -18.54
N LEU A 219 10.20 2.46 -17.77
CA LEU A 219 9.84 3.87 -18.02
C LEU A 219 10.54 4.42 -19.25
N TYR A 220 11.79 3.99 -19.46
CA TYR A 220 12.54 4.34 -20.66
C TYR A 220 11.84 3.81 -21.92
N LEU A 221 11.18 2.65 -21.87
CA LEU A 221 10.38 2.15 -23.00
C LEU A 221 9.20 3.08 -23.34
N LEU A 222 8.46 3.60 -22.36
CA LEU A 222 7.41 4.59 -22.61
C LEU A 222 7.96 5.84 -23.30
N GLN A 223 9.11 6.32 -22.84
CA GLN A 223 9.80 7.45 -23.47
C GLN A 223 10.17 7.13 -24.93
N GLN A 224 10.79 5.97 -25.17
CA GLN A 224 11.20 5.55 -26.51
C GLN A 224 10.02 5.44 -27.47
N LEU A 225 8.85 5.00 -26.98
CA LEU A 225 7.63 4.91 -27.79
C LEU A 225 7.02 6.28 -28.09
N ALA A 226 6.97 7.18 -27.09
CA ALA A 226 6.47 8.55 -27.28
C ALA A 226 7.38 9.38 -28.22
N GLU A 227 8.70 9.16 -28.16
CA GLU A 227 9.71 9.85 -28.97
C GLU A 227 9.97 9.19 -30.34
N LEU A 228 9.15 8.21 -30.76
CA LEU A 228 9.29 7.65 -32.10
C LEU A 228 9.11 8.75 -33.16
N PRO A 229 9.96 8.76 -34.22
CA PRO A 229 9.87 9.77 -35.26
C PRO A 229 8.50 9.67 -35.95
N ARG A 230 7.92 10.84 -36.19
CA ARG A 230 6.63 10.96 -36.88
C ARG A 230 6.71 10.34 -38.28
N ASP A 231 5.77 9.46 -38.57
CA ASP A 231 5.54 8.88 -39.91
C ASP A 231 4.08 9.17 -40.28
N ASP A 232 3.84 10.12 -41.17
CA ASP A 232 2.49 10.49 -41.60
C ASP A 232 1.78 9.36 -42.37
N LYS A 233 2.51 8.35 -42.86
CA LYS A 233 1.91 7.19 -43.56
C LYS A 233 1.52 6.08 -42.59
N HIS A 234 2.24 5.94 -41.48
CA HIS A 234 2.04 4.88 -40.50
C HIS A 234 2.18 5.43 -39.08
N PRO A 235 1.32 6.38 -38.67
CA PRO A 235 1.43 7.01 -37.37
C PRO A 235 1.26 6.00 -36.23
N ILE A 236 1.92 6.30 -35.10
CA ILE A 236 1.85 5.50 -33.88
C ILE A 236 1.29 6.40 -32.79
N TYR A 237 0.12 6.03 -32.29
CA TYR A 237 -0.61 6.75 -31.25
C TYR A 237 -0.66 5.93 -29.97
N ILE A 238 -0.50 6.59 -28.82
CA ILE A 238 -0.47 5.95 -27.50
C ILE A 238 -1.50 6.62 -26.59
N LEU A 239 -2.38 5.83 -25.98
CA LEU A 239 -3.33 6.29 -24.96
C LEU A 239 -3.19 5.43 -23.70
N GLY A 240 -2.66 6.03 -22.63
CA GLY A 240 -2.62 5.42 -21.30
C GLY A 240 -3.82 5.85 -20.45
N ILE A 241 -4.43 4.94 -19.70
CA ILE A 241 -5.55 5.25 -18.79
C ILE A 241 -5.08 5.16 -17.34
N LEU A 242 -5.29 6.22 -16.57
CA LEU A 242 -4.76 6.40 -15.20
C LEU A 242 -5.84 6.83 -14.19
N HIS A 243 -5.65 6.49 -12.91
CA HIS A 243 -6.57 6.87 -11.82
C HIS A 243 -6.23 8.16 -11.10
N GLN A 244 -4.94 8.46 -11.09
CA GLN A 244 -4.35 9.67 -10.53
C GLN A 244 -3.34 10.20 -11.56
N ALA A 245 -2.90 11.44 -11.38
CA ALA A 245 -1.95 12.01 -12.30
C ALA A 245 -0.68 11.15 -12.36
N PHE A 246 -0.03 11.13 -13.52
CA PHE A 246 1.20 10.36 -13.74
C PHE A 246 2.25 10.61 -12.64
N ALA A 247 2.34 11.87 -12.14
CA ALA A 247 3.25 12.28 -11.09
C ALA A 247 2.96 11.66 -9.71
N ASP A 248 1.70 11.36 -9.38
CA ASP A 248 1.31 10.88 -8.05
C ASP A 248 1.76 9.45 -7.78
N TYR A 249 1.98 8.66 -8.84
CA TYR A 249 2.58 7.33 -8.74
C TYR A 249 4.07 7.39 -8.32
N SER A 250 4.74 8.54 -8.44
CA SER A 250 6.16 8.73 -8.14
C SER A 250 6.48 9.11 -6.68
N GLN A 251 5.45 9.29 -5.84
CA GLN A 251 5.64 9.75 -4.45
C GLN A 251 6.49 8.79 -3.61
N ARG A 252 6.52 7.49 -3.95
CA ARG A 252 7.33 6.47 -3.26
C ARG A 252 8.77 6.36 -3.77
N LEU A 253 9.15 7.14 -4.78
CA LEU A 253 10.45 7.03 -5.45
C LEU A 253 11.50 8.03 -4.94
N ALA A 254 12.77 7.63 -5.05
CA ALA A 254 13.90 8.51 -4.80
C ALA A 254 13.92 9.69 -5.81
N SER A 255 14.54 10.81 -5.44
CA SER A 255 14.52 12.06 -6.23
C SER A 255 15.02 11.89 -7.67
N ILE A 256 16.04 11.05 -7.89
CA ILE A 256 16.59 10.76 -9.23
C ILE A 256 15.56 10.05 -10.10
N GLN A 257 14.84 9.07 -9.55
CA GLN A 257 13.78 8.36 -10.27
C GLN A 257 12.60 9.29 -10.56
N ARG A 258 12.21 10.17 -9.62
CA ARG A 258 11.17 11.18 -9.89
C ARG A 258 11.49 12.10 -11.06
N ASN A 259 12.76 12.47 -11.24
CA ASN A 259 13.18 13.28 -12.38
C ASN A 259 13.02 12.53 -13.71
N GLU A 260 13.37 11.24 -13.78
CA GLU A 260 13.09 10.42 -14.97
C GLU A 260 11.59 10.29 -15.23
N TRP A 261 10.77 10.13 -14.18
CA TRP A 261 9.31 10.12 -14.31
C TRP A 261 8.73 11.42 -14.85
N SER A 262 9.24 12.56 -14.38
CA SER A 262 8.81 13.87 -14.86
C SER A 262 9.16 14.11 -16.33
N LYS A 263 10.29 13.57 -16.81
CA LYS A 263 10.66 13.60 -18.23
C LYS A 263 9.68 12.82 -19.08
N VAL A 264 9.30 11.59 -18.67
CA VAL A 264 8.32 10.78 -19.38
C VAL A 264 6.96 11.47 -19.39
N GLN A 265 6.51 11.99 -18.24
CA GLN A 265 5.26 12.74 -18.14
C GLN A 265 5.21 13.91 -19.13
N GLY A 266 6.30 14.67 -19.28
CA GLY A 266 6.36 15.79 -20.23
C GLY A 266 6.21 15.41 -21.71
N ARG A 267 6.22 14.11 -22.04
CA ARG A 267 5.95 13.57 -23.40
C ARG A 267 4.50 13.13 -23.61
N PHE A 268 3.71 13.05 -22.54
CA PHE A 268 2.30 12.70 -22.61
C PHE A 268 1.47 13.95 -22.33
N GLU A 269 0.50 14.22 -23.19
CA GLU A 269 -0.54 15.21 -22.90
C GLU A 269 -1.55 14.60 -21.91
N ASP A 270 -1.68 15.21 -20.73
CA ASP A 270 -2.65 14.77 -19.73
C ASP A 270 -4.04 15.36 -20.01
N ILE A 271 -5.00 14.47 -20.27
CA ILE A 271 -6.40 14.77 -20.52
C ILE A 271 -7.18 14.45 -19.24
N PRO A 272 -7.58 15.45 -18.44
CA PRO A 272 -8.42 15.22 -17.27
C PRO A 272 -9.81 14.76 -17.71
N PHE A 273 -10.25 13.60 -17.21
CA PHE A 273 -11.53 12.97 -17.58
C PHE A 273 -12.59 13.11 -16.48
N THR A 274 -12.75 14.32 -15.95
CA THR A 274 -13.68 14.64 -14.86
C THR A 274 -14.89 15.40 -15.38
N GLU A 275 -16.11 14.96 -15.05
CA GLU A 275 -17.35 15.73 -15.31
C GLU A 275 -17.57 16.77 -14.22
N SER A 276 -18.29 17.85 -14.54
CA SER A 276 -18.90 18.69 -13.50
C SER A 276 -19.98 17.92 -12.73
N ALA A 277 -20.31 18.39 -11.52
CA ALA A 277 -21.37 17.78 -10.73
C ALA A 277 -22.72 17.89 -11.46
N GLY A 278 -22.98 19.02 -12.13
CA GLY A 278 -24.14 19.23 -12.98
C GLY A 278 -24.27 18.20 -14.12
N GLN A 279 -23.21 17.93 -14.88
CA GLN A 279 -23.28 16.96 -15.98
C GLN A 279 -23.53 15.54 -15.48
N MET A 280 -22.89 15.14 -14.37
CA MET A 280 -23.17 13.84 -13.77
C MET A 280 -24.61 13.73 -13.27
N MET A 281 -25.17 14.81 -12.74
CA MET A 281 -26.57 14.88 -12.31
C MET A 281 -27.53 14.65 -13.49
N ARG A 282 -27.26 15.20 -14.69
CA ARG A 282 -28.05 14.88 -15.90
C ARG A 282 -28.00 13.40 -16.27
N LEU A 283 -26.83 12.77 -16.14
CA LEU A 283 -26.68 11.33 -16.41
C LEU A 283 -27.48 10.48 -15.44
N ILE A 284 -27.50 10.87 -14.16
CA ILE A 284 -28.34 10.22 -13.13
C ILE A 284 -29.82 10.33 -13.53
N GLY A 285 -30.29 11.53 -13.90
CA GLY A 285 -31.67 11.74 -14.34
C GLY A 285 -32.06 10.86 -15.54
N ARG A 286 -31.19 10.75 -16.56
CA ARG A 286 -31.41 9.87 -17.72
C ARG A 286 -31.44 8.37 -17.38
N ALA A 287 -30.79 7.98 -16.29
CA ALA A 287 -30.74 6.60 -15.81
C ALA A 287 -32.02 6.19 -15.06
N ILE A 288 -32.71 7.13 -14.43
CA ILE A 288 -33.99 6.91 -13.76
C ILE A 288 -35.12 6.88 -14.81
N LYS A 289 -35.97 5.86 -14.72
CA LYS A 289 -37.17 5.70 -15.53
C LYS A 289 -38.38 5.95 -14.66
N HIS A 290 -39.26 6.81 -15.17
CA HIS A 290 -40.59 7.02 -14.65
C HIS A 290 -41.58 6.17 -15.46
N THR A 291 -42.37 5.34 -14.78
CA THR A 291 -43.23 4.31 -15.42
C THR A 291 -44.72 4.65 -15.32
N SER A 292 -45.12 5.66 -14.54
CA SER A 292 -46.54 5.95 -14.28
C SER A 292 -47.16 7.04 -15.16
N THR A 293 -48.45 6.86 -15.43
CA THR A 293 -49.40 7.82 -16.03
C THR A 293 -49.63 9.04 -15.14
N ASP A 294 -49.23 10.23 -15.59
CA ASP A 294 -49.63 11.63 -15.28
C ASP A 294 -49.91 12.12 -13.83
N SER A 295 -50.21 11.28 -12.83
CA SER A 295 -50.76 11.75 -11.54
C SER A 295 -49.78 12.56 -10.67
N HIS A 296 -48.48 12.36 -10.83
CA HIS A 296 -47.45 13.04 -10.02
C HIS A 296 -46.60 14.05 -10.81
N ALA A 297 -46.74 14.11 -12.14
CA ALA A 297 -45.87 14.92 -13.00
C ALA A 297 -45.95 16.42 -12.66
N CYS A 298 -47.16 16.95 -12.45
CA CYS A 298 -47.34 18.35 -12.10
C CYS A 298 -46.75 18.69 -10.71
N ALA A 299 -46.89 17.80 -9.73
CA ALA A 299 -46.32 17.99 -8.40
C ALA A 299 -44.79 17.98 -8.44
N LEU A 300 -44.19 17.06 -9.22
CA LEU A 300 -42.75 16.98 -9.43
C LEU A 300 -42.20 18.22 -10.12
N GLN A 301 -42.85 18.67 -11.20
CA GLN A 301 -42.45 19.88 -11.92
C GLN A 301 -42.51 21.12 -11.02
N ASN A 302 -43.56 21.27 -10.22
CA ASN A 302 -43.69 22.37 -9.26
C ASN A 302 -42.58 22.32 -8.20
N GLN A 303 -42.29 21.15 -7.64
CA GLN A 303 -41.22 20.98 -6.65
C GLN A 303 -39.84 21.23 -7.25
N ALA A 304 -39.59 20.79 -8.49
CA ALA A 304 -38.36 21.08 -9.24
C ALA A 304 -38.18 22.59 -9.46
N GLN A 305 -39.25 23.31 -9.82
CA GLN A 305 -39.23 24.77 -9.99
C GLN A 305 -38.96 25.50 -8.66
N GLU A 306 -39.54 25.04 -7.56
CA GLU A 306 -39.29 25.58 -6.22
C GLU A 306 -37.83 25.41 -5.82
N TRP A 307 -37.27 24.22 -6.03
CA TRP A 307 -35.85 23.94 -5.77
C TRP A 307 -34.93 24.78 -6.64
N PHE A 308 -35.22 24.90 -7.94
CA PHE A 308 -34.46 25.73 -8.87
C PHE A 308 -34.41 27.18 -8.40
N THR A 309 -35.56 27.72 -8.00
CA THR A 309 -35.67 29.11 -7.53
C THR A 309 -34.92 29.33 -6.22
N ARG A 310 -34.96 28.36 -5.30
CA ARG A 310 -34.34 28.49 -3.97
C ARG A 310 -32.83 28.31 -3.99
N LEU A 311 -32.30 27.49 -4.88
CA LEU A 311 -30.87 27.19 -4.99
C LEU A 311 -30.28 27.67 -6.34
N ASP A 312 -30.87 28.71 -6.92
CA ASP A 312 -30.55 29.27 -8.24
C ASP A 312 -29.04 29.48 -8.46
N ASN A 313 -28.37 30.07 -7.48
CA ASN A 313 -26.93 30.33 -7.54
C ASN A 313 -26.09 29.04 -7.68
N ILE A 314 -26.55 27.93 -7.08
CA ILE A 314 -25.87 26.63 -7.16
C ILE A 314 -26.14 26.02 -8.53
N PHE A 315 -27.41 25.93 -8.92
CA PHE A 315 -27.83 25.19 -10.11
C PHE A 315 -27.46 25.90 -11.41
N LYS A 316 -27.55 27.23 -11.50
CA LYS A 316 -27.07 27.98 -12.67
C LYS A 316 -25.57 27.83 -12.89
N ARG A 317 -24.78 27.79 -11.80
CA ARG A 317 -23.33 27.62 -11.90
C ARG A 317 -22.91 26.23 -12.37
N GLU A 318 -23.74 25.24 -12.07
CA GLU A 318 -23.61 23.85 -12.56
C GLU A 318 -24.37 23.64 -13.89
N GLU A 319 -24.87 24.72 -14.51
CA GLU A 319 -25.60 24.74 -15.79
C GLU A 319 -26.86 23.85 -15.79
N LEU A 320 -27.44 23.58 -14.63
CA LEU A 320 -28.63 22.75 -14.47
C LEU A 320 -29.89 23.55 -14.82
N ASP A 321 -30.93 22.86 -15.28
CA ASP A 321 -32.26 23.40 -15.53
C ASP A 321 -33.31 22.66 -14.69
N VAL A 322 -34.56 23.14 -14.76
CA VAL A 322 -35.69 22.57 -14.01
C VAL A 322 -35.98 21.13 -14.46
N GLU A 323 -35.77 20.83 -15.74
CA GLU A 323 -36.00 19.50 -16.31
C GLU A 323 -35.06 18.46 -15.69
N VAL A 324 -33.79 18.78 -15.49
CA VAL A 324 -32.85 17.87 -14.81
C VAL A 324 -33.26 17.63 -13.37
N LEU A 325 -33.73 18.66 -12.65
CA LEU A 325 -34.22 18.52 -11.27
C LEU A 325 -35.45 17.60 -11.18
N GLU A 326 -36.34 17.66 -12.17
CA GLU A 326 -37.47 16.75 -12.29
C GLU A 326 -37.02 15.30 -12.56
N GLN A 327 -36.06 15.12 -13.48
CA GLN A 327 -35.58 13.80 -13.90
C GLN A 327 -34.79 13.04 -12.83
N VAL A 328 -34.12 13.72 -11.89
CA VAL A 328 -33.33 13.07 -10.83
C VAL A 328 -34.17 12.53 -9.68
N TYR A 329 -35.44 12.93 -9.57
CA TYR A 329 -36.35 12.39 -8.55
C TYR A 329 -36.48 10.87 -8.71
N PRO A 330 -36.46 10.05 -7.63
CA PRO A 330 -36.60 10.40 -6.20
C PRO A 330 -35.31 10.69 -5.42
N LEU A 331 -34.22 11.09 -6.06
CA LEU A 331 -33.09 11.67 -5.32
C LEU A 331 -33.41 13.11 -4.91
N HIS A 332 -33.04 13.49 -3.69
CA HIS A 332 -33.08 14.89 -3.29
C HIS A 332 -32.09 15.70 -4.18
N PRO A 333 -32.42 16.93 -4.63
CA PRO A 333 -31.55 17.70 -5.53
C PRO A 333 -30.11 17.88 -5.02
N LEU A 334 -29.95 18.16 -3.73
CA LEU A 334 -28.62 18.26 -3.11
C LEU A 334 -27.91 16.91 -3.04
N THR A 335 -28.64 15.81 -2.85
CA THR A 335 -28.07 14.47 -2.91
C THR A 335 -27.54 14.17 -4.30
N ALA A 336 -28.35 14.40 -5.34
CA ALA A 336 -27.97 14.17 -6.73
C ALA A 336 -26.76 15.04 -7.16
N LEU A 337 -26.64 16.25 -6.62
CA LEU A 337 -25.50 17.14 -6.87
C LEU A 337 -24.21 16.70 -6.15
N VAL A 338 -24.31 16.25 -4.89
CA VAL A 338 -23.16 15.94 -4.04
C VAL A 338 -22.58 14.54 -4.30
N LEU A 339 -23.46 13.59 -4.63
CA LEU A 339 -23.14 12.18 -4.82
C LEU A 339 -22.00 11.91 -5.82
N PRO A 340 -21.92 12.59 -6.99
CA PRO A 340 -20.78 12.46 -7.92
C PRO A 340 -19.42 12.76 -7.28
N THR A 341 -19.33 13.88 -6.56
CA THR A 341 -18.08 14.32 -5.94
C THR A 341 -17.67 13.40 -4.80
N LEU A 342 -18.66 12.90 -4.05
CA LEU A 342 -18.43 11.93 -2.98
C LEU A 342 -17.88 10.62 -3.52
N CYS A 343 -18.48 10.08 -4.59
CA CYS A 343 -17.97 8.89 -5.27
C CYS A 343 -16.54 9.14 -5.78
N GLN A 344 -16.27 10.31 -6.34
CA GLN A 344 -14.93 10.59 -6.85
C GLN A 344 -13.86 10.62 -5.75
N ARG A 345 -14.16 11.17 -4.59
CA ARG A 345 -13.15 11.36 -3.53
C ARG A 345 -12.98 10.14 -2.61
N PHE A 346 -14.05 9.38 -2.40
CA PHE A 346 -14.10 8.37 -1.34
C PHE A 346 -14.46 6.97 -1.85
N ALA A 347 -14.82 6.79 -3.13
CA ALA A 347 -15.00 5.46 -3.68
C ALA A 347 -13.68 4.90 -4.26
N GLN A 348 -13.28 3.75 -3.74
CA GLN A 348 -12.35 2.82 -4.37
C GLN A 348 -13.09 1.48 -4.59
N ASN A 349 -12.63 0.64 -5.53
CA ASN A 349 -13.24 -0.65 -5.87
C ASN A 349 -14.70 -0.57 -6.40
N ASP A 350 -15.51 -1.58 -6.10
CA ASP A 350 -16.84 -1.85 -6.67
C ASP A 350 -17.94 -0.87 -6.22
N ARG A 351 -17.69 0.12 -5.37
CA ARG A 351 -18.70 1.07 -4.85
C ARG A 351 -18.78 2.39 -5.61
N SER A 352 -19.10 2.29 -6.90
CA SER A 352 -19.31 3.45 -7.77
C SER A 352 -20.70 4.09 -7.59
N LEU A 353 -20.89 5.28 -8.16
CA LEU A 353 -22.20 5.92 -8.34
C LEU A 353 -23.24 4.94 -8.92
N PHE A 354 -22.84 4.14 -9.91
CA PHE A 354 -23.73 3.17 -10.55
C PHE A 354 -24.07 1.99 -9.64
N THR A 355 -23.12 1.54 -8.81
CA THR A 355 -23.36 0.49 -7.83
C THR A 355 -24.38 0.95 -6.79
N PHE A 356 -24.26 2.20 -6.32
CA PHE A 356 -25.26 2.79 -5.42
C PHE A 356 -26.67 2.83 -6.06
N LEU A 357 -26.76 3.20 -7.34
CA LEU A 357 -28.03 3.33 -8.06
C LEU A 357 -28.68 1.97 -8.40
N THR A 358 -27.89 0.93 -8.68
CA THR A 358 -28.39 -0.31 -9.30
C THR A 358 -28.29 -1.56 -8.44
N SER A 359 -27.39 -1.58 -7.44
CA SER A 359 -27.17 -2.75 -6.58
C SER A 359 -28.38 -3.05 -5.69
N SER A 360 -28.32 -4.17 -4.97
CA SER A 360 -29.30 -4.52 -3.92
C SER A 360 -28.66 -4.50 -2.53
N GLU A 361 -27.54 -3.80 -2.38
CA GLU A 361 -26.83 -3.64 -1.11
C GLU A 361 -27.67 -2.83 -0.10
N PRO A 362 -27.51 -3.04 1.21
CA PRO A 362 -28.14 -2.21 2.24
C PRO A 362 -27.92 -0.71 1.96
N TYR A 363 -28.94 0.11 2.21
CA TYR A 363 -28.93 1.57 1.97
C TYR A 363 -28.80 2.04 0.52
N SER A 364 -28.65 1.16 -0.47
CA SER A 364 -28.65 1.51 -1.90
C SER A 364 -29.94 2.21 -2.34
N PHE A 365 -29.87 2.93 -3.47
CA PHE A 365 -31.03 3.62 -4.05
C PHE A 365 -32.16 2.65 -4.42
N ASN A 366 -31.83 1.50 -5.00
CA ASN A 366 -32.84 0.50 -5.37
C ASN A 366 -33.58 -0.06 -4.14
N ASN A 367 -32.88 -0.24 -3.02
CA ASN A 367 -33.54 -0.63 -1.76
C ASN A 367 -34.40 0.51 -1.21
N TYR A 368 -33.96 1.76 -1.31
CA TYR A 368 -34.80 2.92 -0.94
C TYR A 368 -36.12 2.96 -1.73
N LEU A 369 -36.08 2.71 -3.04
CA LEU A 369 -37.30 2.66 -3.87
C LEU A 369 -38.31 1.59 -3.36
N LYS A 370 -37.82 0.46 -2.86
CA LYS A 370 -38.68 -0.64 -2.36
C LYS A 370 -39.20 -0.39 -0.94
N GLU A 371 -38.46 0.37 -0.14
CA GLU A 371 -38.77 0.62 1.27
C GLU A 371 -39.76 1.77 1.47
N VAL A 372 -39.81 2.74 0.55
CA VAL A 372 -40.56 3.99 0.73
C VAL A 372 -41.84 4.00 -0.10
N SER A 373 -42.97 4.29 0.56
CA SER A 373 -44.27 4.49 -0.07
C SER A 373 -44.46 5.92 -0.58
N VAL A 374 -45.14 6.09 -1.71
CA VAL A 374 -45.54 7.40 -2.26
C VAL A 374 -47.02 7.62 -2.06
N GLU A 375 -47.37 8.79 -1.52
CA GLU A 375 -48.75 9.28 -1.44
C GLU A 375 -48.93 10.45 -2.43
N ALA A 376 -50.16 10.71 -2.88
CA ALA A 376 -50.46 11.74 -3.88
C ALA A 376 -49.87 13.13 -3.55
N ASP A 377 -49.88 13.52 -2.27
CA ASP A 377 -49.49 14.86 -1.81
C ASP A 377 -48.10 14.91 -1.15
N LYS A 378 -47.39 13.78 -1.04
CA LYS A 378 -46.07 13.70 -0.40
C LYS A 378 -45.09 12.97 -1.29
N LEU A 379 -44.09 13.70 -1.77
CA LEU A 379 -43.02 13.21 -2.63
C LEU A 379 -41.73 13.08 -1.81
N PRO A 380 -41.53 11.94 -1.10
CA PRO A 380 -40.31 11.72 -0.34
C PRO A 380 -39.11 11.61 -1.28
N SER A 381 -37.95 12.04 -0.79
CA SER A 381 -36.69 12.02 -1.52
C SER A 381 -35.56 11.37 -0.73
N LEU A 382 -34.59 10.77 -1.42
CA LEU A 382 -33.40 10.19 -0.80
C LEU A 382 -32.41 11.32 -0.45
N LYS A 383 -32.17 11.49 0.85
CA LYS A 383 -31.36 12.56 1.45
C LYS A 383 -29.93 12.10 1.77
N LEU A 384 -29.06 13.05 2.14
CA LEU A 384 -27.62 12.85 2.33
C LEU A 384 -27.29 11.92 3.52
N ASP A 385 -28.17 11.84 4.51
CA ASP A 385 -28.05 10.94 5.66
C ASP A 385 -27.99 9.46 5.25
N ARG A 386 -28.82 9.05 4.28
CA ARG A 386 -28.77 7.66 3.76
C ARG A 386 -27.54 7.42 2.88
N VAL A 387 -27.08 8.43 2.16
CA VAL A 387 -25.82 8.34 1.38
C VAL A 387 -24.64 8.12 2.31
N TYR A 388 -24.63 8.76 3.48
CA TYR A 388 -23.65 8.49 4.52
C TYR A 388 -23.63 7.02 4.93
N ASP A 389 -24.80 6.43 5.21
CA ASP A 389 -24.88 5.03 5.65
C ASP A 389 -24.35 4.06 4.58
N TYR A 390 -24.61 4.34 3.31
CA TYR A 390 -24.09 3.54 2.19
C TYR A 390 -22.57 3.65 2.01
N PHE A 391 -22.02 4.87 1.96
CA PHE A 391 -20.60 5.07 1.62
C PHE A 391 -19.66 5.03 2.82
N ILE A 392 -20.15 5.29 4.02
CA ILE A 392 -19.31 5.49 5.21
C ILE A 392 -19.48 4.33 6.18
N GLU A 393 -20.70 4.05 6.64
CA GLU A 393 -20.92 2.96 7.62
C GLU A 393 -20.76 1.57 6.99
N ALA A 394 -21.33 1.34 5.81
CA ALA A 394 -21.31 0.01 5.19
C ALA A 394 -19.98 -0.34 4.50
N ALA A 395 -19.07 0.63 4.30
CA ALA A 395 -17.94 0.50 3.38
C ALA A 395 -16.59 0.18 4.07
N GLY A 396 -16.48 0.43 5.38
CA GLY A 396 -15.30 0.14 6.19
C GLY A 396 -14.06 1.01 5.87
N MET A 397 -13.00 0.88 6.68
CA MET A 397 -11.80 1.73 6.63
C MET A 397 -10.90 1.54 5.38
N GLY A 398 -11.25 0.65 4.45
CA GLY A 398 -10.37 0.23 3.34
C GLY A 398 -10.36 1.13 2.09
N LEU A 399 -11.05 2.27 2.09
CA LEU A 399 -11.43 3.00 0.87
C LEU A 399 -10.82 4.40 0.71
N VAL A 400 -10.12 4.93 1.71
CA VAL A 400 -9.78 6.36 1.73
C VAL A 400 -8.34 6.64 1.29
N SER A 401 -8.17 7.64 0.42
CA SER A 401 -6.86 8.17 0.05
C SER A 401 -6.15 8.85 1.25
N ARG A 402 -4.82 8.86 1.23
CA ARG A 402 -3.98 9.34 2.34
C ARG A 402 -4.29 10.77 2.81
N SER A 403 -4.83 11.65 1.96
CA SER A 403 -5.04 13.07 2.27
C SER A 403 -6.39 13.42 2.91
N ASN A 404 -7.42 12.58 2.77
CA ASN A 404 -8.76 12.86 3.32
C ASN A 404 -9.21 11.87 4.41
N MET A 405 -8.35 10.91 4.77
CA MET A 405 -8.62 9.87 5.77
C MET A 405 -8.91 10.45 7.15
N GLN A 406 -8.16 11.48 7.58
CA GLN A 406 -8.32 12.11 8.90
C GLN A 406 -9.74 12.65 9.12
N ARG A 407 -10.28 13.41 8.16
CA ARG A 407 -11.62 14.03 8.26
C ARG A 407 -12.73 12.99 8.29
N TRP A 408 -12.57 11.94 7.51
CA TRP A 408 -13.51 10.84 7.45
C TRP A 408 -13.60 10.10 8.80
N VAL A 409 -12.45 9.80 9.40
CA VAL A 409 -12.37 9.18 10.73
C VAL A 409 -13.00 10.09 11.79
N GLU A 410 -12.71 11.40 11.79
CA GLU A 410 -13.29 12.34 12.77
C GLU A 410 -14.82 12.41 12.69
N ILE A 411 -15.37 12.50 11.47
CA ILE A 411 -16.81 12.53 11.27
C ILE A 411 -17.45 11.20 11.67
N GLN A 412 -16.80 10.07 11.35
CA GLN A 412 -17.28 8.74 11.72
C GLN A 412 -17.29 8.53 13.23
N ASP A 413 -16.20 8.86 13.93
CA ASP A 413 -16.06 8.72 15.38
C ASP A 413 -17.14 9.54 16.10
N LEU A 414 -17.31 10.82 15.72
CA LEU A 414 -18.29 11.68 16.37
C LEU A 414 -19.73 11.17 16.15
N ILE A 415 -20.05 10.74 14.93
CA ILE A 415 -21.37 10.16 14.63
C ILE A 415 -21.55 8.83 15.37
N ALA A 416 -20.50 8.02 15.51
CA ALA A 416 -20.52 6.78 16.27
C ALA A 416 -20.75 7.00 17.77
N ASP A 417 -20.08 7.99 18.37
CA ASP A 417 -20.27 8.39 19.77
C ASP A 417 -21.68 8.96 20.00
N ALA A 418 -22.23 9.64 18.99
CA ALA A 418 -23.59 10.18 19.01
C ALA A 418 -24.69 9.13 18.75
N LYS A 419 -24.39 7.84 18.54
CA LYS A 419 -25.37 6.80 18.17
C LYS A 419 -26.53 6.61 19.16
N TYR A 420 -26.33 6.99 20.42
CA TYR A 420 -27.35 6.91 21.46
C TYR A 420 -28.28 8.14 21.51
N LEU A 421 -28.01 9.16 20.70
CA LEU A 421 -28.84 10.35 20.59
C LEU A 421 -30.06 10.09 19.69
N ASP A 422 -30.95 11.07 19.64
CA ASP A 422 -32.15 11.03 18.82
C ASP A 422 -31.84 10.83 17.32
N LEU A 423 -32.77 10.17 16.61
CA LEU A 423 -32.58 9.83 15.19
C LEU A 423 -32.45 11.09 14.32
N ASP A 424 -33.19 12.16 14.61
CA ASP A 424 -33.13 13.39 13.83
C ASP A 424 -31.79 14.12 14.02
N ILE A 425 -31.22 14.07 15.22
CA ILE A 425 -29.86 14.54 15.52
C ILE A 425 -28.84 13.79 14.66
N LEU A 426 -28.92 12.46 14.62
CA LEU A 426 -28.01 11.63 13.82
C LEU A 426 -28.12 11.95 12.33
N ARG A 427 -29.33 12.14 11.81
CA ARG A 427 -29.53 12.47 10.39
C ARG A 427 -28.92 13.82 10.02
N VAL A 428 -29.06 14.83 10.90
CA VAL A 428 -28.42 16.14 10.69
C VAL A 428 -26.90 16.03 10.74
N LEU A 429 -26.34 15.27 11.69
CA LEU A 429 -24.89 15.04 11.76
C LEU A 429 -24.37 14.33 10.50
N LYS A 430 -25.03 13.27 10.03
CA LYS A 430 -24.65 12.58 8.79
C LYS A 430 -24.68 13.52 7.59
N THR A 431 -25.71 14.35 7.46
CA THR A 431 -25.83 15.36 6.40
C THR A 431 -24.71 16.40 6.45
N ILE A 432 -24.42 16.98 7.62
CA ILE A 432 -23.30 17.92 7.79
C ILE A 432 -21.97 17.22 7.44
N GLY A 433 -21.80 15.98 7.88
CA GLY A 433 -20.60 15.18 7.63
C GLY A 433 -20.34 14.95 6.15
N ILE A 434 -21.36 14.59 5.37
CA ILE A 434 -21.24 14.42 3.92
C ILE A 434 -20.86 15.73 3.23
N LEU A 435 -21.52 16.83 3.58
CA LEU A 435 -21.19 18.14 3.00
C LEU A 435 -19.75 18.55 3.35
N ASN A 436 -19.32 18.31 4.60
CA ASN A 436 -17.96 18.54 5.07
C ASN A 436 -16.89 17.70 4.34
N LEU A 437 -17.20 16.44 4.00
CA LEU A 437 -16.33 15.55 3.22
C LEU A 437 -16.22 16.00 1.75
N VAL A 438 -17.32 16.51 1.19
CA VAL A 438 -17.39 16.92 -0.23
C VAL A 438 -16.74 18.28 -0.44
N THR A 439 -16.99 19.27 0.41
CA THR A 439 -16.25 20.53 0.33
C THR A 439 -16.35 21.37 1.60
N PHE A 440 -15.29 22.14 1.85
CA PHE A 440 -15.26 23.20 2.87
C PHE A 440 -15.29 24.61 2.23
N THR A 441 -15.20 24.69 0.89
CA THR A 441 -15.26 25.94 0.11
C THR A 441 -16.26 25.82 -1.02
N GLY A 442 -16.85 26.94 -1.45
CA GLY A 442 -17.82 26.96 -2.55
C GLY A 442 -19.28 26.82 -2.10
N LEU A 443 -20.16 26.58 -3.07
CA LEU A 443 -21.60 26.75 -2.92
C LEU A 443 -22.31 25.58 -2.22
N THR A 444 -21.69 24.40 -2.20
CA THR A 444 -22.19 23.19 -1.52
C THR A 444 -21.60 22.99 -0.12
N ARG A 445 -20.97 24.02 0.45
CA ARG A 445 -20.49 24.00 1.85
C ARG A 445 -21.65 23.76 2.83
N ALA A 446 -21.37 23.14 3.97
CA ALA A 446 -22.36 22.88 5.03
C ALA A 446 -22.83 24.17 5.74
N SER A 447 -23.53 25.07 5.07
CA SER A 447 -24.14 26.24 5.71
C SER A 447 -25.39 25.82 6.47
N ARG A 448 -25.77 26.58 7.51
CA ARG A 448 -27.01 26.33 8.26
C ARG A 448 -28.25 26.30 7.36
N GLU A 449 -28.27 27.13 6.32
CA GLU A 449 -29.35 27.16 5.34
C GLU A 449 -29.37 25.90 4.47
N LEU A 450 -28.21 25.51 3.91
CA LEU A 450 -28.11 24.35 3.01
C LEU A 450 -28.42 23.04 3.74
N VAL A 451 -28.00 22.92 5.00
CA VAL A 451 -28.28 21.74 5.83
C VAL A 451 -29.78 21.60 6.09
N LYS A 452 -30.50 22.70 6.36
CA LYS A 452 -31.96 22.65 6.50
C LYS A 452 -32.63 22.19 5.21
N PHE A 453 -32.22 22.76 4.08
CA PHE A 453 -32.74 22.35 2.79
C PHE A 453 -32.44 20.88 2.47
N ALA A 454 -31.25 20.37 2.79
CA ALA A 454 -30.90 18.97 2.58
C ALA A 454 -31.75 17.98 3.41
N MET A 455 -32.43 18.47 4.45
CA MET A 455 -33.28 17.66 5.33
C MET A 455 -34.76 17.71 4.96
N CYS A 456 -35.20 18.72 4.22
CA CYS A 456 -36.59 18.89 3.77
C CYS A 456 -36.86 18.14 2.46
N ASP A 457 -38.10 17.72 2.23
CA ASP A 457 -38.51 17.25 0.89
C ASP A 457 -38.92 18.43 0.00
N ARG A 458 -39.53 19.47 0.58
CA ARG A 458 -39.99 20.66 -0.14
C ARG A 458 -39.39 21.93 0.48
N PRO A 459 -38.81 22.85 -0.32
CA PRO A 459 -38.16 24.04 0.23
C PRO A 459 -39.16 25.12 0.66
N GLY A 460 -40.44 24.96 0.32
CA GLY A 460 -41.54 25.82 0.75
C GLY A 460 -42.15 25.46 2.12
N ASP A 461 -41.82 24.31 2.71
CA ASP A 461 -42.37 23.90 4.01
C ASP A 461 -41.62 24.60 5.16
N THR A 462 -42.13 25.76 5.57
CA THR A 462 -41.51 26.55 6.64
C THR A 462 -41.53 25.85 7.99
N LYS A 463 -42.52 25.00 8.27
CA LYS A 463 -42.60 24.27 9.56
C LYS A 463 -41.52 23.22 9.64
N GLU A 464 -41.29 22.47 8.57
CA GLU A 464 -40.22 21.48 8.50
C GLU A 464 -38.85 22.15 8.61
N ILE A 465 -38.64 23.27 7.90
CA ILE A 465 -37.39 24.05 7.96
C ILE A 465 -37.12 24.55 9.39
N GLU A 466 -38.13 25.09 10.08
CA GLU A 466 -37.98 25.54 11.46
C GLU A 466 -37.69 24.39 12.43
N SER A 467 -38.27 23.21 12.21
CA SER A 467 -37.98 22.01 13.00
C SER A 467 -36.50 21.64 12.88
N TRP A 468 -35.96 21.55 11.66
CA TRP A 468 -34.55 21.24 11.44
C TRP A 468 -33.61 22.35 11.96
N ASP A 469 -34.04 23.61 11.93
CA ASP A 469 -33.27 24.71 12.51
C ASP A 469 -33.10 24.57 14.03
N ARG A 470 -34.13 24.06 14.73
CA ARG A 470 -34.06 23.77 16.17
C ARG A 470 -33.09 22.62 16.47
N VAL A 471 -33.11 21.54 15.69
CA VAL A 471 -32.17 20.42 15.83
C VAL A 471 -30.72 20.88 15.61
N ILE A 472 -30.48 21.72 14.61
CA ILE A 472 -29.15 22.33 14.39
C ILE A 472 -28.74 23.23 15.57
N GLY A 473 -29.69 23.97 16.14
CA GLY A 473 -29.48 24.77 17.35
C GLY A 473 -29.06 23.91 18.55
N GLU A 474 -29.76 22.81 18.79
CA GLU A 474 -29.45 21.85 19.85
C GLU A 474 -28.06 21.24 19.68
N LEU A 475 -27.67 20.89 18.45
CA LEU A 475 -26.33 20.40 18.12
C LEU A 475 -25.22 21.42 18.43
N LEU A 476 -25.46 22.70 18.17
CA LEU A 476 -24.54 23.80 18.50
C LEU A 476 -24.43 24.01 20.01
N GLU A 477 -25.55 23.96 20.73
CA GLU A 477 -25.59 24.10 22.20
C GLU A 477 -24.87 22.94 22.91
N LYS A 478 -25.03 21.71 22.40
CA LYS A 478 -24.32 20.52 22.89
C LYS A 478 -22.84 20.48 22.48
N GLY A 479 -22.37 21.41 21.64
CA GLY A 479 -20.99 21.46 21.16
C GLY A 479 -20.61 20.31 20.21
N LEU A 480 -21.59 19.60 19.65
CA LEU A 480 -21.37 18.50 18.71
C LEU A 480 -20.99 19.01 17.31
N ILE A 481 -21.34 20.26 16.99
CA ILE A 481 -20.91 20.97 15.79
C ILE A 481 -20.47 22.38 16.15
N THR A 482 -19.61 22.97 15.31
CA THR A 482 -19.12 24.35 15.44
C THR A 482 -19.58 25.19 14.26
N HIS A 483 -19.91 26.47 14.48
CA HIS A 483 -20.28 27.41 13.42
C HIS A 483 -19.18 28.44 13.18
N ARG A 484 -18.47 28.33 12.05
CA ARG A 484 -17.47 29.30 11.61
C ARG A 484 -18.17 30.47 10.92
N ARG A 485 -18.55 31.49 11.70
CA ARG A 485 -19.35 32.66 11.24
C ARG A 485 -18.77 33.37 10.01
N GLN A 486 -17.45 33.54 9.93
CA GLN A 486 -16.79 34.21 8.80
C GLN A 486 -16.98 33.46 7.47
N LEU A 487 -17.03 32.13 7.52
CA LEU A 487 -17.19 31.26 6.35
C LEU A 487 -18.61 30.72 6.19
N ASN A 488 -19.53 31.10 7.10
CA ASN A 488 -20.88 30.55 7.23
C ASN A 488 -20.93 29.02 7.04
N GLU A 489 -20.14 28.30 7.83
CA GLU A 489 -19.92 26.85 7.72
C GLU A 489 -20.17 26.18 9.08
N LEU A 490 -20.96 25.11 9.07
CA LEU A 490 -21.11 24.15 10.17
C LEU A 490 -20.06 23.04 10.00
N ARG A 491 -19.29 22.77 11.04
CA ARG A 491 -18.28 21.70 11.06
C ARG A 491 -18.50 20.74 12.21
N ILE A 492 -18.38 19.45 11.91
CA ILE A 492 -18.35 18.37 12.91
C ILE A 492 -16.98 18.23 13.56
N TRP A 493 -15.91 18.63 12.86
CA TRP A 493 -14.54 18.35 13.27
C TRP A 493 -13.78 19.63 13.62
N GLN A 494 -12.85 19.58 14.58
CA GLN A 494 -12.12 20.78 15.02
C GLN A 494 -11.03 21.19 14.01
N GLY A 495 -10.52 20.24 13.23
CA GLY A 495 -9.44 20.46 12.27
C GLY A 495 -8.11 20.63 12.98
N SER A 496 -7.09 19.90 12.51
CA SER A 496 -5.73 20.12 12.94
C SER A 496 -5.06 21.19 12.08
N ASP A 497 -4.51 22.23 12.71
CA ASP A 497 -3.60 23.18 12.04
C ASP A 497 -2.18 22.58 11.87
N PHE A 498 -1.92 21.39 12.41
CA PHE A 498 -0.62 20.73 12.35
C PHE A 498 -0.47 19.94 11.04
N ASN A 499 0.34 20.47 10.12
CA ASN A 499 0.67 19.79 8.87
C ASN A 499 1.85 18.82 9.06
N VAL A 500 1.54 17.53 9.23
CA VAL A 500 2.52 16.46 9.40
C VAL A 500 3.49 16.37 8.23
N ASP A 501 3.02 16.59 6.99
CA ASP A 501 3.85 16.45 5.79
C ASP A 501 4.92 17.55 5.70
N ASN A 502 4.57 18.78 6.08
CA ASN A 502 5.54 19.87 6.16
C ASN A 502 6.62 19.60 7.20
N GLU A 503 6.25 19.07 8.38
CA GLU A 503 7.24 18.75 9.41
C GLU A 503 8.09 17.52 9.08
N LEU A 504 7.57 16.58 8.29
CA LEU A 504 8.37 15.50 7.73
C LEU A 504 9.43 16.02 6.76
N ILE A 505 9.07 16.94 5.87
CA ILE A 505 10.01 17.56 4.92
C ILE A 505 11.09 18.31 5.70
N ARG A 506 10.71 19.16 6.65
CA ARG A 506 11.63 19.92 7.49
C ARG A 506 12.60 19.02 8.24
N TYR A 507 12.08 17.96 8.86
CA TYR A 507 12.91 17.02 9.60
C TYR A 507 13.94 16.30 8.71
N ARG A 508 13.53 15.90 7.51
CA ARG A 508 14.41 15.23 6.52
C ARG A 508 15.52 16.16 6.02
N GLU A 509 15.25 17.46 5.93
CA GLU A 509 16.27 18.46 5.55
C GLU A 509 17.28 18.70 6.69
N GLU A 510 16.80 18.77 7.93
CA GLU A 510 17.60 19.05 9.12
C GLU A 510 18.46 17.86 9.58
N ASN A 511 18.03 16.60 9.32
CA ASN A 511 18.70 15.40 9.84
C ASN A 511 19.25 14.52 8.71
N ARG A 512 20.58 14.53 8.54
CA ARG A 512 21.32 13.69 7.57
C ARG A 512 22.16 12.60 8.23
N ASP A 513 21.70 12.07 9.36
CA ASP A 513 22.41 11.00 10.04
C ASP A 513 22.63 9.79 9.10
N PRO A 514 23.81 9.14 9.17
CA PRO A 514 24.08 7.92 8.41
C PRO A 514 23.16 6.78 8.86
N LEU A 515 22.90 5.84 7.94
CA LEU A 515 21.88 4.81 8.12
C LEU A 515 22.14 3.93 9.37
N PHE A 516 23.39 3.56 9.63
CA PHE A 516 23.73 2.73 10.80
C PHE A 516 23.37 3.43 12.12
N LYS A 517 23.62 4.74 12.23
CA LYS A 517 23.33 5.54 13.44
C LYS A 517 21.83 5.68 13.63
N LEU A 518 21.12 5.91 12.52
CA LEU A 518 19.66 5.99 12.52
C LEU A 518 19.04 4.67 13.00
N LEU A 519 19.39 3.54 12.38
CA LEU A 519 18.91 2.21 12.73
C LEU A 519 19.26 1.82 14.17
N SER A 520 20.47 2.14 14.64
CA SER A 520 20.90 1.87 16.01
C SER A 520 20.01 2.56 17.05
N SER A 521 19.49 3.76 16.73
CA SER A 521 18.59 4.51 17.61
C SER A 521 17.13 4.05 17.56
N ILE A 522 16.61 3.75 16.36
CA ILE A 522 15.19 3.45 16.17
C ILE A 522 14.85 1.96 16.35
N ARG A 523 15.80 1.07 16.02
CA ARG A 523 15.63 -0.38 16.01
C ARG A 523 16.91 -1.11 16.46
N PRO A 524 17.31 -0.96 17.75
CA PRO A 524 18.49 -1.66 18.27
C PRO A 524 18.33 -3.17 18.16
N LEU A 525 19.42 -3.86 17.78
CA LEU A 525 19.42 -5.29 17.58
C LEU A 525 19.60 -6.02 18.92
N LYS A 526 18.77 -7.04 19.16
CA LYS A 526 18.90 -7.91 20.33
C LYS A 526 19.99 -8.96 20.10
N PRO A 527 20.76 -9.37 21.13
CA PRO A 527 21.75 -10.44 21.02
C PRO A 527 21.17 -11.74 20.47
N LEU A 528 22.00 -12.54 19.80
CA LEU A 528 21.62 -13.81 19.19
C LEU A 528 22.33 -14.99 19.86
N VAL A 529 21.59 -16.00 20.28
CA VAL A 529 22.12 -17.17 21.01
C VAL A 529 22.52 -18.27 20.03
N ALA A 530 23.70 -18.88 20.25
CA ALA A 530 24.12 -20.10 19.58
C ALA A 530 23.40 -21.31 20.19
N GLN A 531 22.13 -21.51 19.83
CA GLN A 531 21.20 -22.42 20.53
C GLN A 531 21.72 -23.87 20.61
N ARG A 532 22.16 -24.46 19.49
CA ARG A 532 22.63 -25.85 19.47
C ARG A 532 23.86 -26.04 20.36
N HIS A 533 24.86 -25.17 20.22
CA HIS A 533 26.08 -25.23 21.03
C HIS A 533 25.78 -25.03 22.51
N SER A 534 24.95 -24.04 22.84
CA SER A 534 24.59 -23.72 24.23
C SER A 534 23.83 -24.87 24.89
N TYR A 535 22.92 -25.51 24.15
CA TYR A 535 22.21 -26.69 24.62
C TYR A 535 23.18 -27.87 24.82
N GLN A 536 24.02 -28.18 23.84
CA GLN A 536 24.94 -29.34 23.93
C GLN A 536 25.98 -29.20 25.05
N THR A 537 26.48 -27.99 25.31
CA THR A 537 27.51 -27.73 26.33
C THR A 537 26.93 -27.36 27.69
N GLY A 538 25.68 -26.92 27.74
CA GLY A 538 25.05 -26.32 28.92
C GLY A 538 25.54 -24.90 29.24
N THR A 539 26.45 -24.32 28.44
CA THR A 539 26.95 -22.95 28.63
C THR A 539 26.26 -22.01 27.66
N LEU A 540 25.56 -20.99 28.16
CA LEU A 540 24.89 -19.99 27.32
C LEU A 540 25.93 -19.15 26.56
N ARG A 541 26.02 -19.35 25.25
CA ARG A 541 26.87 -18.55 24.35
C ARG A 541 26.02 -17.67 23.44
N TYR A 542 26.31 -16.37 23.43
CA TYR A 542 25.56 -15.41 22.62
C TYR A 542 26.43 -14.36 21.96
N PHE A 543 25.96 -13.86 20.82
CA PHE A 543 26.62 -12.87 20.00
C PHE A 543 25.93 -11.51 20.17
N GLU A 544 26.74 -10.49 20.38
CA GLU A 544 26.31 -9.10 20.27
C GLU A 544 25.96 -8.77 18.81
N ARG A 545 25.00 -7.87 18.61
CA ARG A 545 24.54 -7.46 17.28
C ARG A 545 24.58 -5.94 17.17
N CYS A 546 25.17 -5.42 16.10
CA CYS A 546 25.24 -3.98 15.82
C CYS A 546 25.12 -3.68 14.33
N TYR A 547 24.79 -2.43 13.98
CA TYR A 547 24.86 -1.93 12.60
C TYR A 547 26.22 -1.28 12.35
N LEU A 548 26.78 -1.50 11.16
CA LEU A 548 28.09 -1.00 10.74
C LEU A 548 28.00 -0.38 9.34
N ASP A 549 28.93 0.51 9.03
CA ASP A 549 29.12 1.11 7.70
C ASP A 549 30.61 1.22 7.35
N SER A 550 30.94 1.83 6.20
CA SER A 550 32.32 2.02 5.73
C SER A 550 33.20 2.87 6.67
N SER A 551 32.61 3.62 7.61
CA SER A 551 33.38 4.39 8.60
C SER A 551 33.97 3.49 9.70
N ALA A 552 33.47 2.27 9.87
CA ALA A 552 33.94 1.34 10.88
C ALA A 552 35.25 0.64 10.46
N SER A 553 36.29 0.77 11.28
CA SER A 553 37.50 -0.04 11.12
C SER A 553 37.25 -1.47 11.64
N LEU A 554 36.99 -2.41 10.73
CA LEU A 554 36.69 -3.81 11.09
C LEU A 554 37.76 -4.47 11.96
N LYS A 555 39.04 -4.08 11.82
CA LYS A 555 40.16 -4.61 12.61
C LYS A 555 40.17 -4.15 14.07
N ASN A 556 39.52 -3.01 14.36
CA ASN A 556 39.48 -2.41 15.69
C ASN A 556 38.12 -2.62 16.36
N LEU A 557 37.25 -3.46 15.79
CA LEU A 557 35.95 -3.77 16.39
C LEU A 557 36.15 -4.50 17.71
N LEU A 558 35.40 -4.06 18.72
CA LEU A 558 35.33 -4.64 20.05
C LEU A 558 33.86 -4.90 20.35
N CYS A 559 33.57 -5.97 21.09
CA CYS A 559 32.25 -6.12 21.66
C CYS A 559 32.03 -5.07 22.76
N SER A 560 30.88 -4.39 22.76
CA SER A 560 30.53 -3.45 23.82
C SER A 560 30.20 -4.17 25.13
N ALA A 561 29.61 -5.36 25.02
CA ALA A 561 29.40 -6.25 26.16
C ALA A 561 30.62 -7.16 26.32
N ALA A 562 31.39 -6.96 27.39
CA ALA A 562 32.50 -7.84 27.76
C ALA A 562 32.07 -9.31 27.82
N GLU A 563 30.84 -9.56 28.26
CA GLU A 563 30.24 -10.88 28.41
C GLU A 563 29.80 -11.53 27.09
N SER A 564 29.83 -10.85 25.94
CA SER A 564 29.48 -11.50 24.66
C SER A 564 30.54 -12.52 24.22
N ASP A 565 30.10 -13.54 23.50
CA ASP A 565 30.95 -14.61 22.95
C ASP A 565 31.26 -14.41 21.46
N GLY A 566 30.91 -13.24 20.91
CA GLY A 566 31.09 -12.92 19.51
C GLY A 566 30.32 -11.69 19.08
N LEU A 567 30.61 -11.21 17.87
CA LEU A 567 29.99 -10.03 17.27
C LEU A 567 29.40 -10.37 15.90
N ILE A 568 28.17 -9.94 15.67
CA ILE A 568 27.53 -9.94 14.35
C ILE A 568 27.29 -8.48 13.93
N GLY A 569 28.02 -8.04 12.91
CA GLY A 569 27.87 -6.73 12.30
C GLY A 569 26.91 -6.77 11.10
N TYR A 570 25.86 -5.97 11.15
CA TYR A 570 24.93 -5.74 10.05
C TYR A 570 25.43 -4.55 9.23
N TRP A 571 26.06 -4.84 8.09
CA TRP A 571 26.67 -3.86 7.21
C TRP A 571 25.60 -3.20 6.34
N VAL A 572 25.40 -1.90 6.53
CA VAL A 572 24.34 -1.09 5.91
C VAL A 572 24.88 -0.01 4.97
N ASP A 573 26.01 -0.30 4.34
CA ASP A 573 26.66 0.60 3.37
C ASP A 573 26.80 -0.05 1.99
N ASP A 574 26.74 0.80 0.97
CA ASP A 574 26.81 0.40 -0.44
C ASP A 574 28.22 -0.12 -0.79
N GLU A 575 29.27 0.41 -0.15
CA GLU A 575 30.62 -0.13 -0.26
C GLU A 575 30.76 -1.38 0.59
N LYS A 576 30.74 -2.55 -0.06
CA LYS A 576 30.92 -3.84 0.63
C LYS A 576 32.34 -3.98 1.19
N PRO A 577 32.51 -4.63 2.37
CA PRO A 577 33.81 -4.86 2.95
C PRO A 577 34.61 -5.85 2.07
N LYS A 578 35.84 -5.47 1.70
CA LYS A 578 36.73 -6.31 0.88
C LYS A 578 37.45 -7.39 1.68
N LEU A 579 37.73 -7.10 2.94
CA LEU A 579 38.44 -8.00 3.86
C LEU A 579 37.79 -7.88 5.24
N VAL A 580 37.29 -9.00 5.73
CA VAL A 580 36.74 -9.12 7.08
C VAL A 580 37.72 -9.94 7.94
N PRO A 581 38.14 -9.47 9.12
CA PRO A 581 39.01 -10.25 9.99
C PRO A 581 38.24 -11.43 10.61
N ASN A 582 38.96 -12.49 11.00
CA ASN A 582 38.35 -13.67 11.59
C ASN A 582 37.80 -13.40 13.00
N LEU A 583 38.50 -12.52 13.74
CA LEU A 583 38.23 -12.18 15.12
C LEU A 583 38.12 -10.65 15.28
N THR A 584 37.41 -10.24 16.32
CA THR A 584 37.44 -8.87 16.86
C THR A 584 38.79 -8.59 17.54
N ALA A 585 39.05 -7.32 17.87
CA ALA A 585 40.27 -6.92 18.58
C ALA A 585 40.37 -7.49 20.01
N ASP A 586 39.25 -7.92 20.60
CA ASP A 586 39.17 -8.67 21.86
C ASP A 586 39.15 -10.20 21.65
N ASN A 587 39.62 -10.67 20.49
CA ASN A 587 39.78 -12.07 20.09
C ASN A 587 38.48 -12.88 19.98
N LYS A 588 37.31 -12.27 19.87
CA LYS A 588 36.03 -12.99 19.75
C LYS A 588 35.66 -13.23 18.28
N PRO A 589 34.86 -14.26 17.96
CA PRO A 589 34.41 -14.48 16.59
C PRO A 589 33.67 -13.28 16.00
N LEU A 590 34.04 -12.93 14.77
CA LEU A 590 33.37 -11.89 13.99
C LEU A 590 32.58 -12.49 12.83
N ILE A 591 31.33 -12.04 12.71
CA ILE A 591 30.43 -12.34 11.59
C ILE A 591 29.95 -11.02 11.00
N ILE A 592 29.93 -10.88 9.68
CA ILE A 592 29.38 -9.71 8.98
C ILE A 592 28.27 -10.16 8.03
N LEU A 593 27.13 -9.48 8.09
CA LEU A 593 26.00 -9.64 7.18
C LEU A 593 25.81 -8.36 6.37
N CYS A 594 26.01 -8.42 5.07
CA CYS A 594 25.82 -7.28 4.18
C CYS A 594 24.37 -7.22 3.70
N ALA A 595 23.72 -6.07 3.92
CA ALA A 595 22.39 -5.82 3.40
C ALA A 595 22.40 -5.57 1.89
N ALA A 596 21.37 -6.06 1.21
CA ALA A 596 20.96 -5.65 -0.11
C ALA A 596 19.91 -4.54 -0.02
N GLU A 597 19.60 -3.92 -1.16
CA GLU A 597 18.46 -3.02 -1.30
C GLU A 597 18.43 -1.82 -0.33
N LEU A 598 19.61 -1.34 0.05
CA LEU A 598 19.83 -0.30 1.07
C LEU A 598 19.05 1.00 0.86
N GLU A 599 18.74 1.38 -0.37
CA GLU A 599 17.99 2.61 -0.64
C GLU A 599 16.56 2.56 -0.09
N SER A 600 15.89 1.40 -0.21
CA SER A 600 14.55 1.20 0.37
C SER A 600 14.61 1.30 1.89
N LEU A 601 15.56 0.58 2.49
CA LEU A 601 15.80 0.60 3.94
C LEU A 601 16.12 2.00 4.45
N ARG A 602 16.94 2.76 3.70
CA ARG A 602 17.31 4.14 4.01
C ARG A 602 16.10 5.06 4.00
N MET A 603 15.20 4.90 3.03
CA MET A 603 13.96 5.67 2.94
C MET A 603 13.03 5.38 4.13
N GLN A 604 12.74 4.10 4.39
CA GLN A 604 11.82 3.70 5.46
C GLN A 604 12.36 4.04 6.85
N ALA A 605 13.67 3.86 7.07
CA ALA A 605 14.30 4.21 8.34
C ALA A 605 14.22 5.72 8.61
N ARG A 606 14.43 6.56 7.58
CA ARG A 606 14.30 8.02 7.70
C ARG A 606 12.88 8.44 7.99
N GLU A 607 11.90 7.85 7.30
CA GLU A 607 10.49 8.17 7.52
C GLU A 607 10.04 7.81 8.92
N TYR A 608 10.32 6.59 9.37
CA TYR A 608 9.97 6.15 10.71
C TYR A 608 10.65 6.99 11.79
N ALA A 609 11.94 7.31 11.61
CA ALA A 609 12.67 8.17 12.55
C ALA A 609 12.08 9.58 12.63
N ALA A 610 11.68 10.15 11.48
CA ALA A 610 11.04 11.46 11.41
C ALA A 610 9.72 11.47 12.16
N LEU A 611 8.83 10.52 11.84
CA LEU A 611 7.53 10.37 12.48
C LEU A 611 7.65 10.14 13.98
N LYS A 612 8.61 9.32 14.42
CA LYS A 612 8.85 9.04 15.85
C LYS A 612 9.32 10.29 16.59
N LYS A 613 10.19 11.11 15.99
CA LYS A 613 10.61 12.38 16.60
C LYS A 613 9.49 13.43 16.59
N ILE A 614 8.70 13.53 15.52
CA ILE A 614 7.51 14.38 15.50
C ILE A 614 6.56 13.99 16.63
N GLN A 615 6.28 12.69 16.79
CA GLN A 615 5.44 12.17 17.87
C GLN A 615 5.94 12.54 19.27
N GLN A 616 7.25 12.62 19.47
CA GLN A 616 7.88 12.91 20.76
C GLN A 616 8.03 14.42 21.03
N ASN A 617 8.33 15.21 20.01
CA ASN A 617 8.83 16.59 20.17
C ASN A 617 7.85 17.68 19.73
N ALA A 618 6.87 17.38 18.88
CA ALA A 618 5.91 18.39 18.43
C ALA A 618 4.93 18.73 19.56
N SER A 619 5.11 19.92 20.14
CA SER A 619 4.30 20.44 21.24
C SER A 619 2.81 20.56 20.89
N GLU A 620 2.53 20.81 19.62
CA GLU A 620 1.23 20.94 19.00
C GLU A 620 0.41 19.65 19.15
N LEU A 621 1.07 18.49 19.16
CA LEU A 621 0.42 17.20 19.37
C LEU A 621 -0.11 17.03 20.80
N GLN A 622 0.33 17.85 21.78
CA GLN A 622 -0.18 17.78 23.16
C GLN A 622 -1.57 18.41 23.29
N THR A 623 -1.86 19.42 22.47
CA THR A 623 -3.17 20.10 22.43
C THR A 623 -4.07 19.53 21.34
N ASP A 624 -3.49 19.01 20.27
CA ASP A 624 -4.22 18.46 19.12
C ASP A 624 -4.31 16.92 19.19
N GLY A 625 -5.41 16.44 19.75
CA GLY A 625 -5.69 15.00 19.85
C GLY A 625 -5.88 14.30 18.51
N VAL A 626 -6.17 15.03 17.44
CA VAL A 626 -6.39 14.49 16.09
C VAL A 626 -5.05 14.31 15.39
N ALA A 627 -4.21 15.35 15.36
CA ALA A 627 -2.84 15.26 14.86
C ALA A 627 -2.07 14.14 15.57
N ARG A 628 -2.25 14.02 16.90
CA ARG A 628 -1.63 12.95 17.68
C ARG A 628 -2.05 11.56 17.21
N ARG A 629 -3.34 11.36 16.90
CA ARG A 629 -3.86 10.08 16.40
C ARG A 629 -3.34 9.77 15.00
N GLU A 630 -3.34 10.75 14.11
CA GLU A 630 -2.80 10.61 12.76
C GLU A 630 -1.31 10.25 12.78
N VAL A 631 -0.49 11.00 13.52
CA VAL A 631 0.93 10.71 13.68
C VAL A 631 1.13 9.31 14.25
N ARG A 632 0.34 8.90 15.26
CA ARG A 632 0.42 7.53 15.83
C ARG A 632 0.11 6.45 14.78
N TYR A 633 -0.91 6.65 13.95
CA TYR A 633 -1.23 5.71 12.87
C TYR A 633 -0.10 5.64 11.84
N ARG A 634 0.40 6.80 11.37
CA ARG A 634 1.52 6.87 10.41
C ARG A 634 2.79 6.23 10.99
N VAL A 635 3.07 6.42 12.28
CA VAL A 635 4.19 5.76 12.98
C VAL A 635 4.05 4.24 12.92
N ALA A 636 2.84 3.70 13.13
CA ALA A 636 2.60 2.25 13.07
C ALA A 636 2.77 1.69 11.64
N GLU A 637 2.24 2.39 10.61
CA GLU A 637 2.43 2.02 9.20
C GLU A 637 3.92 2.05 8.83
N ALA A 638 4.63 3.12 9.17
CA ALA A 638 6.05 3.26 8.91
C ALA A 638 6.91 2.23 9.67
N GLU A 639 6.50 1.82 10.88
CA GLU A 639 7.19 0.75 11.62
C GLU A 639 7.07 -0.59 10.89
N GLN A 640 5.88 -0.90 10.38
CA GLN A 640 5.65 -2.13 9.62
C GLN A 640 6.47 -2.13 8.34
N LEU A 641 6.46 -1.05 7.57
CA LEU A 641 7.24 -0.92 6.33
C LEU A 641 8.76 -0.99 6.60
N LEU A 642 9.24 -0.41 7.70
CA LEU A 642 10.63 -0.54 8.12
C LEU A 642 10.97 -1.99 8.50
N TYR A 643 10.06 -2.69 9.17
CA TYR A 643 10.25 -4.10 9.53
C TYR A 643 10.34 -4.99 8.28
N GLU A 644 9.43 -4.82 7.33
CA GLU A 644 9.44 -5.53 6.03
C GLU A 644 10.74 -5.23 5.29
N SER A 645 11.11 -3.96 5.14
CA SER A 645 12.35 -3.57 4.46
C SER A 645 13.63 -4.09 5.14
N LEU A 646 13.65 -4.20 6.48
CA LEU A 646 14.75 -4.84 7.21
C LEU A 646 14.83 -6.35 6.93
N GLN A 647 13.68 -7.03 6.83
CA GLN A 647 13.64 -8.45 6.48
C GLN A 647 14.16 -8.66 5.06
N ASP A 648 13.67 -7.87 4.10
CA ASP A 648 14.08 -7.96 2.68
C ASP A 648 15.57 -7.65 2.51
N SER A 649 16.06 -6.60 3.17
CA SER A 649 17.46 -6.17 3.06
C SER A 649 18.44 -7.24 3.57
N PHE A 650 18.05 -8.00 4.59
CA PHE A 650 18.88 -9.07 5.18
C PHE A 650 18.37 -10.47 4.84
N GLU A 651 17.53 -10.61 3.81
CA GLU A 651 16.98 -11.90 3.42
C GLU A 651 18.08 -12.82 2.90
N LEU A 652 18.33 -13.93 3.61
CA LEU A 652 19.43 -14.85 3.30
C LEU A 652 19.10 -15.82 2.15
N THR A 653 17.94 -15.73 1.52
CA THR A 653 17.43 -16.73 0.56
C THR A 653 17.83 -16.44 -0.90
N ASN A 654 18.13 -15.19 -1.25
CA ASN A 654 18.10 -14.71 -2.63
C ASN A 654 19.46 -14.50 -3.31
N ASP A 655 20.57 -15.08 -2.84
CA ASP A 655 21.93 -14.94 -3.43
C ASP A 655 22.45 -13.47 -3.54
N LYS A 656 21.66 -12.48 -3.09
CA LYS A 656 21.95 -11.03 -3.13
C LYS A 656 22.81 -10.55 -1.96
N ASN A 657 22.79 -11.28 -0.83
CA ASN A 657 23.43 -10.89 0.42
C ASN A 657 24.75 -11.64 0.64
N ASP A 658 25.80 -10.88 0.99
CA ASP A 658 27.09 -11.44 1.34
C ASP A 658 27.17 -11.67 2.86
N CYS A 659 27.54 -12.89 3.25
CA CYS A 659 27.83 -13.23 4.64
C CYS A 659 29.30 -13.61 4.78
N TRP A 660 29.94 -13.02 5.78
CA TRP A 660 31.30 -13.35 6.18
C TRP A 660 31.28 -14.00 7.56
N ILE A 661 31.89 -15.18 7.67
CA ILE A 661 32.06 -15.91 8.94
C ILE A 661 33.54 -16.21 9.09
N GLU A 662 34.15 -15.76 10.18
CA GLU A 662 35.59 -15.97 10.46
C GLU A 662 36.46 -15.57 9.25
N GLY A 663 36.16 -14.40 8.66
CA GLY A 663 36.89 -13.83 7.53
C GLY A 663 36.70 -14.53 6.18
N LYS A 664 35.83 -15.53 6.09
CA LYS A 664 35.49 -16.23 4.84
C LYS A 664 34.08 -15.87 4.39
N GLN A 665 33.93 -15.59 3.10
CA GLN A 665 32.62 -15.39 2.49
C GLN A 665 31.91 -16.75 2.35
N ILE A 666 30.70 -16.85 2.88
CA ILE A 666 29.90 -18.08 2.88
C ILE A 666 28.52 -17.74 2.32
N LYS A 667 28.02 -18.59 1.43
CA LYS A 667 26.62 -18.55 0.99
C LYS A 667 25.75 -19.26 2.01
N ILE A 668 24.72 -18.58 2.48
CA ILE A 668 23.74 -19.11 3.43
C ILE A 668 22.42 -19.17 2.70
N LYS A 669 21.66 -20.24 2.83
CA LYS A 669 20.38 -20.44 2.11
C LYS A 669 19.17 -19.96 2.90
N ASN A 670 19.25 -20.01 4.23
CA ASN A 670 18.14 -19.64 5.12
C ASN A 670 18.63 -19.37 6.55
N ILE A 671 17.71 -18.89 7.39
CA ILE A 671 17.99 -18.56 8.79
C ILE A 671 18.41 -19.78 9.63
N THR A 672 17.91 -20.98 9.29
CA THR A 672 18.27 -22.22 10.00
C THR A 672 19.73 -22.58 9.76
N GLU A 673 20.21 -22.43 8.53
CA GLU A 673 21.62 -22.62 8.19
C GLU A 673 22.50 -21.57 8.89
N PHE A 674 22.08 -20.30 8.93
CA PHE A 674 22.79 -19.26 9.69
C PHE A 674 22.96 -19.62 11.17
N ASN A 675 21.89 -20.04 11.84
CA ASN A 675 21.94 -20.45 13.25
C ASN A 675 22.81 -21.70 13.47
N SER A 676 22.82 -22.63 12.51
CA SER A 676 23.70 -23.80 12.52
C SER A 676 25.18 -23.40 12.43
N GLN A 677 25.50 -22.46 11.53
CA GLN A 677 26.85 -21.91 11.37
C GLN A 677 27.30 -21.16 12.63
N LEU A 678 26.42 -20.37 13.25
CA LEU A 678 26.71 -19.69 14.51
C LEU A 678 27.15 -20.69 15.60
N SER A 679 26.43 -21.80 15.70
CA SER A 679 26.78 -22.87 16.65
C SER A 679 28.08 -23.58 16.26
N ALA A 680 28.33 -23.78 14.96
CA ALA A 680 29.56 -24.39 14.47
C ALA A 680 30.81 -23.52 14.71
N VAL A 681 30.66 -22.19 14.65
CA VAL A 681 31.70 -21.23 15.07
C VAL A 681 32.02 -21.43 16.54
N CYS A 682 31.00 -21.48 17.41
CA CYS A 682 31.22 -21.75 18.83
C CYS A 682 31.87 -23.12 19.07
N ASP A 683 31.48 -24.17 18.35
CA ASP A 683 32.10 -25.50 18.49
C ASP A 683 33.60 -25.48 18.18
N ARG A 684 34.03 -24.68 17.18
CA ARG A 684 35.45 -24.57 16.81
C ARG A 684 36.22 -23.74 17.83
N ILE A 685 35.72 -22.55 18.13
CA ILE A 685 36.44 -21.55 18.94
C ILE A 685 36.45 -21.92 20.42
N TYR A 686 35.32 -22.43 20.91
CA TYR A 686 35.10 -22.74 22.33
C TYR A 686 35.15 -24.25 22.61
N HIS A 687 35.89 -25.03 21.80
CA HIS A 687 35.97 -26.50 21.91
C HIS A 687 36.53 -27.00 23.25
N LYS A 688 37.30 -26.16 23.96
CA LYS A 688 37.85 -26.45 25.29
C LYS A 688 36.89 -26.11 26.44
N SER A 689 35.71 -25.55 26.15
CA SER A 689 34.74 -25.20 27.19
C SER A 689 34.26 -26.45 27.94
N PRO A 690 34.09 -26.36 29.27
CA PRO A 690 33.53 -27.46 30.03
C PRO A 690 32.08 -27.72 29.60
N LYS A 691 31.69 -28.99 29.55
CA LYS A 691 30.31 -29.42 29.30
C LYS A 691 29.65 -29.78 30.62
N ILE A 692 28.84 -28.87 31.15
CA ILE A 692 28.18 -29.03 32.45
C ILE A 692 26.71 -28.70 32.27
N TRP A 693 25.81 -29.67 32.49
CA TRP A 693 24.38 -29.46 32.34
C TRP A 693 23.72 -28.99 33.64
N ASN A 694 24.21 -27.85 34.15
CA ASN A 694 23.67 -27.26 35.36
C ASN A 694 23.75 -25.74 35.31
N GLU A 695 22.59 -25.10 35.20
CA GLU A 695 22.46 -23.65 35.15
C GLU A 695 22.89 -22.96 36.45
N LEU A 696 22.84 -23.65 37.60
CA LEU A 696 23.32 -23.13 38.87
C LEU A 696 24.84 -22.95 38.89
N ILE A 697 25.56 -23.69 38.02
CA ILE A 697 27.02 -23.61 37.87
C ILE A 697 27.36 -22.75 36.64
N ASN A 698 26.69 -22.97 35.51
CA ASN A 698 26.93 -22.29 34.23
C ASN A 698 26.23 -20.92 34.13
N ARG A 699 26.42 -20.09 35.14
CA ARG A 699 25.98 -18.68 35.16
C ARG A 699 27.13 -17.77 35.54
N ARG A 700 27.22 -16.62 34.85
CA ARG A 700 28.23 -15.58 35.11
C ARG A 700 28.05 -14.94 36.50
N GLN A 701 26.80 -14.83 36.97
CA GLN A 701 26.47 -14.38 38.32
C GLN A 701 25.62 -15.45 39.03
N LEU A 702 26.11 -15.92 40.18
CA LEU A 702 25.39 -16.90 40.99
C LEU A 702 24.21 -16.23 41.70
N THR A 703 23.11 -16.98 41.82
CA THR A 703 22.02 -16.59 42.72
C THR A 703 22.47 -16.74 44.18
N SER A 704 21.80 -16.07 45.12
CA SER A 704 22.08 -16.22 46.55
C SER A 704 21.96 -17.69 47.01
N GLN A 705 20.95 -18.40 46.49
CA GLN A 705 20.76 -19.83 46.71
C GLN A 705 21.89 -20.67 46.10
N GLY A 706 22.30 -20.37 44.85
CA GLY A 706 23.42 -21.06 44.21
C GLY A 706 24.75 -20.82 44.91
N ALA A 707 25.01 -19.61 45.40
CA ALA A 707 26.20 -19.29 46.18
C ALA A 707 26.25 -20.01 47.54
N LYS A 708 25.09 -20.16 48.21
CA LYS A 708 24.95 -20.95 49.44
C LYS A 708 25.20 -22.44 49.15
N ALA A 709 24.51 -23.00 48.16
CA ALA A 709 24.65 -24.41 47.78
C ALA A 709 26.06 -24.78 47.32
N ARG A 710 26.73 -23.89 46.58
CA ARG A 710 28.15 -24.07 46.21
C ARG A 710 29.05 -24.14 47.46
N ARG A 711 28.77 -23.33 48.48
CA ARG A 711 29.53 -23.35 49.74
C ARG A 711 29.33 -24.66 50.48
N GLU A 712 28.08 -25.09 50.64
CA GLU A 712 27.71 -26.36 51.29
C GLU A 712 28.33 -27.55 50.56
N LEU A 713 28.34 -27.54 49.21
CA LEU A 713 29.01 -28.56 48.42
C LEU A 713 30.53 -28.55 48.64
N ILE A 714 31.19 -27.39 48.65
CA ILE A 714 32.64 -27.30 48.89
C ILE A 714 33.00 -27.79 50.30
N GLU A 715 32.21 -27.45 51.31
CA GLU A 715 32.37 -27.94 52.68
C GLU A 715 32.25 -29.46 52.75
N ALA A 716 31.24 -30.03 52.10
CA ALA A 716 31.07 -31.48 52.00
C ALA A 716 32.23 -32.18 51.26
N ILE A 717 32.82 -31.56 50.22
CA ILE A 717 34.02 -32.09 49.55
C ILE A 717 35.22 -32.15 50.51
N ILE A 718 35.35 -31.18 51.42
CA ILE A 718 36.50 -31.10 52.34
C ILE A 718 36.33 -32.04 53.54
N GLU A 719 35.12 -32.14 54.07
CA GLU A 719 34.86 -32.84 55.34
C GLU A 719 34.40 -34.30 55.16
N HIS A 720 33.83 -34.64 54.00
CA HIS A 720 33.10 -35.90 53.79
C HIS A 720 33.42 -36.57 52.44
N SER A 721 34.63 -36.38 51.89
CA SER A 721 35.04 -36.99 50.61
C SER A 721 35.07 -38.53 50.63
N ASP A 722 35.13 -39.12 51.82
CA ASP A 722 35.15 -40.56 52.07
C ASP A 722 33.76 -41.21 52.11
N LEU A 723 32.69 -40.41 52.02
CA LEU A 723 31.30 -40.88 52.08
C LEU A 723 30.65 -40.87 50.69
N GLU A 724 29.80 -41.87 50.41
CA GLU A 724 28.95 -41.85 49.21
C GLU A 724 28.14 -40.53 49.16
N LYS A 725 28.15 -39.88 48.00
CA LYS A 725 27.48 -38.58 47.77
C LYS A 725 27.92 -37.45 48.72
N LEU A 726 29.09 -37.56 49.34
CA LEU A 726 29.58 -36.61 50.34
C LEU A 726 28.66 -36.47 51.57
N GLY A 727 27.83 -37.49 51.84
CA GLY A 727 26.80 -37.43 52.88
C GLY A 727 25.62 -36.51 52.59
N LEU A 728 25.48 -36.01 51.34
CA LEU A 728 24.38 -35.14 50.94
C LEU A 728 23.08 -35.93 50.73
N GLU A 729 21.99 -35.47 51.36
CA GLU A 729 20.65 -36.08 51.27
C GLU A 729 19.60 -35.12 50.68
N GLY A 730 18.53 -35.67 50.09
CA GLY A 730 17.40 -34.90 49.58
C GLY A 730 17.55 -34.44 48.12
N TYR A 731 16.95 -33.29 47.79
CA TYR A 731 16.84 -32.77 46.41
C TYR A 731 17.18 -31.27 46.33
N GLY A 732 18.03 -30.78 47.22
CA GLY A 732 18.43 -29.38 47.25
C GLY A 732 19.37 -28.98 46.11
N PRO A 733 19.64 -27.67 45.93
CA PRO A 733 20.54 -27.19 44.88
C PRO A 733 21.98 -27.73 45.00
N GLU A 734 22.47 -27.97 46.21
CA GLU A 734 23.78 -28.57 46.52
C GLU A 734 23.87 -30.03 46.06
N VAL A 735 22.82 -30.83 46.30
CA VAL A 735 22.69 -32.21 45.79
C VAL A 735 22.68 -32.20 44.26
N THR A 736 21.98 -31.25 43.65
CA THR A 736 21.92 -31.09 42.19
C THR A 736 23.28 -30.73 41.60
N MET A 737 24.01 -29.80 42.24
CA MET A 737 25.38 -29.45 41.86
C MET A 737 26.31 -30.67 41.96
N TYR A 738 26.25 -31.42 43.06
CA TYR A 738 27.01 -32.66 43.25
C TYR A 738 26.80 -33.64 42.09
N HIS A 739 25.55 -33.96 41.76
CA HIS A 739 25.25 -34.93 40.71
C HIS A 739 25.79 -34.50 39.35
N SER A 740 25.56 -33.24 38.97
CA SER A 740 25.95 -32.70 37.66
C SER A 740 27.46 -32.50 37.47
N LEU A 741 28.20 -32.16 38.53
CA LEU A 741 29.61 -31.82 38.44
C LEU A 741 30.54 -32.92 38.93
N LEU A 742 30.24 -33.57 40.05
CA LEU A 742 31.13 -34.55 40.68
C LEU A 742 30.73 -35.98 40.35
N GLY A 743 29.43 -36.29 40.45
CA GLY A 743 28.91 -37.64 40.24
C GLY A 743 28.89 -38.09 38.77
N GLU A 744 28.42 -37.22 37.86
CA GLU A 744 28.33 -37.52 36.43
C GLU A 744 29.72 -37.58 35.76
N THR A 745 30.61 -36.66 36.11
CA THR A 745 31.98 -36.60 35.58
C THR A 745 32.91 -37.65 36.18
N LYS A 746 32.46 -38.31 37.27
CA LYS A 746 33.21 -39.28 38.08
C LYS A 746 34.44 -38.71 38.76
N ILE A 747 34.42 -37.41 39.08
CA ILE A 747 35.40 -36.80 39.97
C ILE A 747 35.28 -37.42 41.36
N HIS A 748 34.05 -37.56 41.87
CA HIS A 748 33.80 -38.29 43.11
C HIS A 748 33.29 -39.70 42.79
N ARG A 749 34.04 -40.73 43.18
CA ARG A 749 33.73 -42.14 42.88
C ARG A 749 34.37 -43.08 43.89
N GLU A 750 33.85 -44.30 43.92
CA GLU A 750 34.44 -45.43 44.65
C GLU A 750 35.54 -46.09 43.80
N GLU A 751 36.74 -46.22 44.38
CA GLU A 751 37.82 -47.09 43.90
C GLU A 751 38.34 -47.92 45.08
N ASP A 752 38.57 -49.22 44.88
CA ASP A 752 39.08 -50.15 45.90
C ASP A 752 38.31 -50.12 47.25
N GLU A 753 36.98 -50.01 47.21
CA GLU A 753 36.06 -49.91 48.38
C GLU A 753 36.14 -48.58 49.16
N PHE A 754 36.84 -47.56 48.63
CA PHE A 754 36.93 -46.23 49.23
C PHE A 754 36.39 -45.16 48.28
N TRP A 755 35.54 -44.27 48.80
CA TRP A 755 35.13 -43.06 48.08
C TRP A 755 36.21 -41.99 48.24
N ASP A 756 36.56 -41.32 47.14
CA ASP A 756 37.42 -40.14 47.17
C ASP A 756 37.26 -39.30 45.90
N ILE A 757 38.02 -38.20 45.83
CA ILE A 757 38.15 -37.30 44.70
C ILE A 757 39.31 -37.73 43.80
N TYR A 758 38.98 -37.99 42.54
CA TYR A 758 39.91 -38.47 41.52
C TYR A 758 39.81 -37.64 40.25
N PRO A 759 40.81 -37.72 39.34
CA PRO A 759 40.70 -37.11 38.02
C PRO A 759 39.44 -37.61 37.27
N PRO A 760 38.71 -36.70 36.59
CA PRO A 760 37.54 -37.10 35.82
C PRO A 760 37.93 -38.00 34.65
N LYS A 761 36.96 -38.73 34.08
CA LYS A 761 37.22 -39.50 32.84
C LYS A 761 37.54 -38.55 31.67
N GLU A 762 38.38 -38.98 30.72
CA GLU A 762 38.75 -38.15 29.55
C GLU A 762 37.54 -37.62 28.75
N LYS A 763 36.44 -38.40 28.70
CA LYS A 763 35.21 -38.04 27.97
C LYS A 763 34.14 -37.35 28.84
N SER A 764 34.47 -36.95 30.07
CA SER A 764 33.55 -36.34 31.04
C SER A 764 33.08 -34.93 30.68
N GLY A 765 33.66 -34.30 29.67
CA GLY A 765 33.36 -32.91 29.29
C GLY A 765 34.03 -31.86 30.18
N VAL A 766 34.66 -32.24 31.31
CA VAL A 766 35.43 -31.34 32.19
C VAL A 766 36.92 -31.70 32.24
N TRP A 767 37.35 -32.73 31.52
CA TRP A 767 38.74 -33.20 31.48
C TRP A 767 39.75 -32.09 31.15
N THR A 768 39.50 -31.31 30.10
CA THR A 768 40.39 -30.22 29.68
C THR A 768 40.54 -29.15 30.76
N LEU A 769 39.47 -28.89 31.51
CA LEU A 769 39.51 -27.95 32.64
C LEU A 769 40.35 -28.54 33.79
N TRP A 770 40.17 -29.82 34.10
CA TRP A 770 40.99 -30.52 35.11
C TRP A 770 42.47 -30.49 34.76
N GLN A 771 42.84 -30.77 33.50
CA GLN A 771 44.22 -30.69 33.04
C GLN A 771 44.80 -29.29 33.20
N ALA A 772 44.04 -28.24 32.85
CA ALA A 772 44.47 -26.86 33.04
C ALA A 772 44.68 -26.50 34.52
N ILE A 773 43.83 -27.02 35.42
CA ILE A 773 43.99 -26.84 36.87
C ILE A 773 45.24 -27.57 37.36
N ASP A 774 45.44 -28.82 36.95
CA ASP A 774 46.60 -29.63 37.35
C ASP A 774 47.91 -29.01 36.87
N GLU A 775 47.99 -28.62 35.60
CA GLU A 775 49.14 -27.91 35.02
C GLU A 775 49.42 -26.59 35.75
N PHE A 776 48.39 -25.82 36.09
CA PHE A 776 48.53 -24.57 36.84
C PHE A 776 49.10 -24.82 38.24
N CYS A 777 48.58 -25.81 38.97
CA CYS A 777 49.08 -26.19 40.29
C CYS A 777 50.53 -26.69 40.22
N LEU A 778 50.87 -27.50 39.21
CA LEU A 778 52.23 -28.00 39.01
C LEU A 778 53.23 -26.92 38.60
N ALA A 779 52.78 -25.86 37.92
CA ALA A 779 53.59 -24.70 37.55
C ALA A 779 53.77 -23.69 38.72
N ALA A 780 52.88 -23.72 39.71
CA ALA A 780 52.89 -22.81 40.86
C ALA A 780 53.75 -23.30 42.05
N LYS A 781 54.85 -24.03 41.79
CA LYS A 781 55.70 -24.61 42.84
C LYS A 781 56.64 -23.59 43.52
N ASP A 782 57.16 -22.63 42.76
CA ASP A 782 58.20 -21.71 43.26
C ASP A 782 57.68 -20.34 43.68
N LYS A 783 56.53 -19.92 43.14
CA LYS A 783 55.90 -18.61 43.44
C LYS A 783 54.37 -18.73 43.45
N PRO A 784 53.68 -18.03 44.36
CA PRO A 784 52.22 -17.95 44.35
C PRO A 784 51.70 -17.42 43.01
N GLN A 785 50.71 -18.10 42.45
CA GLN A 785 49.98 -17.67 41.24
C GLN A 785 48.57 -17.27 41.62
N THR A 786 48.00 -16.26 40.94
CA THR A 786 46.62 -15.82 41.20
C THR A 786 45.61 -16.70 40.47
N LEU A 787 44.47 -16.97 41.11
CA LEU A 787 43.37 -17.72 40.49
C LEU A 787 42.83 -17.05 39.21
N ASP A 788 42.97 -15.73 39.08
CA ASP A 788 42.62 -15.01 37.85
C ASP A 788 43.41 -15.52 36.63
N ARG A 789 44.68 -15.92 36.79
CA ARG A 789 45.48 -16.51 35.70
C ARG A 789 44.96 -17.89 35.29
N LEU A 790 44.54 -18.70 36.26
CA LEU A 790 43.90 -19.98 35.99
C LEU A 790 42.59 -19.76 35.21
N CYS A 791 41.77 -18.78 35.59
CA CYS A 791 40.51 -18.45 34.90
C CYS A 791 40.69 -17.89 33.49
N GLN A 792 41.84 -17.27 33.16
CA GLN A 792 42.14 -16.75 31.82
C GLN A 792 42.50 -17.84 30.79
N THR A 793 42.98 -19.00 31.24
CA THR A 793 43.50 -20.07 30.36
C THR A 793 42.39 -20.87 29.64
N PRO A 794 41.25 -21.22 30.29
CA PRO A 794 40.08 -21.81 29.63
C PRO A 794 39.12 -20.78 29.00
N ALA A 795 39.24 -19.49 29.36
CA ALA A 795 38.33 -18.44 28.92
C ALA A 795 38.70 -17.83 27.56
N ASN A 796 39.97 -17.93 27.14
CA ASN A 796 40.40 -17.37 25.86
C ASN A 796 40.09 -18.33 24.70
N PRO A 797 39.60 -17.80 23.58
CA PRO A 797 39.50 -18.55 22.33
C PRO A 797 40.90 -19.03 21.93
N SER A 798 41.02 -20.33 21.67
CA SER A 798 42.27 -21.00 21.27
C SER A 798 42.81 -20.55 19.92
#